data_AF-A0A142ERM1-F1
#
_entry.id   AF-A0A142ERM1-F1
#
_cell.length_a   1.000
_cell.length_b   1.000
_cell.length_c   1.000
_cell.angle_alpha   90.00
_cell.angle_beta   90.00
_cell.angle_gamma   90.00
#
_symmetry.space_group_name_H-M   'P 1'
#
loop_
_entity.id
_entity.type
_entity.pdbx_description
1 polymer ?
#
loop_
_entity_poly.entity_id
_entity_poly.type
_entity_poly.pdbx_seq_one_letter_code
_entity_poly.pdbx_strand_id
1 'polypeptide(L)'
;MNYPKNLRSLLFLLVLLGVGLASCSKKREGEPKVLIFSKTAGFYHESIPNGIAAIQKLGAENGFSVDTTKNAELINEENLAQYAAVIFLSTTADVLNHYQEADFERYIQSGGGFVGIHAAADTEYEWGWYGRLVGGYFSDHPGINDPHPNVQPGKITKTGEKHPSVDFLPESWERTDEWYSYKNVNPNTKKLLLLDESSYQGGMDMGEHPIAWYHDFDGGRAWYTGGGHTKESYEESEFLSHLLAGINYAIGDNLELDYSKAKSKRVPEENRFIKTTLSIGEFTEPTEMTILPNLDILVAQRRGEILHYDQATGEMKEVAKFDVYWKAEVQGVNAEEGLMGLQKDPNYATNNWVYAYYAPAGDKEVNRLSRFKFANGVWDMSSEQIILEVYSQRNICCHTGGSITFDAEGNLFLSTGDNSTPFNQPNTPYKLNGYAPLDGREGNKQWDARRSSGNSNDLRGKILRIKVAEDGSYTIPEGNLYPQGTEGARPEIYTQGLRNPYRISVDQKNGFLYWGEVGPDASNDSLDVKGPRGYDEVNQARKAGHFGWPYTIGDNYSYREYNYETGELGQAFDPAGPENNSPNNTGLKKLPPVEPAFIWYPYGASPEFPQLGTGGRNAMAGPVYYSDMYPAETRMPDYFDGKLFIYDWIRGWIKVVTMQENGDFDKMEPFMPGTKFNALMDMEMGPDGKIYILEYGNGWFTKNPDAGLFRIDYNGGNRAPVVTELSSDKTSGKEPLTVTFTAKASDPEKDPMTYTWDLGNGETKTTNEPTLTHTFNSTGDFEVSVKASDPAGLSGTSIPVNVYSGNTAPEIQITVDGNQSFYFPGKKVSYTVAATDIDEPGAALDMGSLYVSADYVSGIDLAEADMGHKVMSEAMTGKSLVQSLTCKTCHKENEASIGPAYTEVAKKYRERDRNYLLDKIRKGGGGVWGETAMPANPDLKSADANALVTYILSLKSDAKPSLAAKGSLDATLGKSPSPTGALVISATYTDKGGENIKPLTGANSLVLTSNSPSLALASDFKGYNKMVFNGQTLLTIPGETGSFGFPATDLTGIGSVSMNLAIQGEITKPLTFEIRQDSPSGPVVGQGAVNPGKGMEVPGMPIPMFMTSIPVTGGQDGQKHKLFFVSDTQGSDLGTAIVIGVTFNAK
;
A
#
# COMPACT_ATOMS: atom_id res chain seq x y z
N MET A 1 6.09 -78.00 31.20
CA MET A 1 4.66 -77.86 31.58
C MET A 1 3.84 -77.63 30.32
N ASN A 2 2.97 -78.58 29.96
CA ASN A 2 2.07 -78.50 28.81
C ASN A 2 0.79 -77.77 29.23
N TYR A 3 0.64 -76.51 28.86
CA TYR A 3 -0.63 -75.81 29.01
C TYR A 3 -1.64 -76.35 27.98
N PRO A 4 -2.93 -76.53 28.35
CA PRO A 4 -3.97 -76.99 27.43
C PRO A 4 -4.12 -76.02 26.24
N LYS A 5 -4.32 -76.55 25.02
CA LYS A 5 -4.40 -75.78 23.76
C LYS A 5 -5.33 -74.55 23.86
N ASN A 6 -6.42 -74.66 24.60
CA ASN A 6 -7.41 -73.57 24.75
C ASN A 6 -6.86 -72.35 25.51
N LEU A 7 -5.91 -72.54 26.44
CA LEU A 7 -5.30 -71.44 27.19
C LEU A 7 -4.29 -70.65 26.34
N ARG A 8 -3.58 -71.34 25.42
CA ARG A 8 -2.69 -70.68 24.44
C ARG A 8 -3.48 -69.85 23.43
N SER A 9 -4.61 -70.36 22.93
CA SER A 9 -5.47 -69.61 22.02
C SER A 9 -6.13 -68.40 22.70
N LEU A 10 -6.52 -68.51 23.97
CA LEU A 10 -7.08 -67.38 24.74
C LEU A 10 -6.03 -66.30 25.03
N LEU A 11 -4.80 -66.69 25.39
CA LEU A 11 -3.67 -65.77 25.55
C LEU A 11 -3.29 -65.09 24.24
N PHE A 12 -3.32 -65.82 23.12
CA PHE A 12 -3.04 -65.24 21.80
C PHE A 12 -4.15 -64.25 21.37
N LEU A 13 -5.42 -64.55 21.67
CA LEU A 13 -6.54 -63.63 21.42
C LEU A 13 -6.49 -62.39 22.32
N LEU A 14 -6.11 -62.53 23.60
CA LEU A 14 -5.94 -61.40 24.52
C LEU A 14 -4.73 -60.53 24.15
N VAL A 15 -3.66 -61.12 23.63
CA VAL A 15 -2.51 -60.37 23.07
C VAL A 15 -2.89 -59.69 21.75
N LEU A 16 -3.67 -60.33 20.86
CA LEU A 16 -4.20 -59.70 19.65
C LEU A 16 -5.22 -58.59 19.95
N LEU A 17 -6.08 -58.75 20.97
CA LEU A 17 -6.95 -57.67 21.45
C LEU A 17 -6.15 -56.53 22.11
N GLY A 18 -5.11 -56.86 22.87
CA GLY A 18 -4.24 -55.89 23.52
C GLY A 18 -3.39 -55.09 22.52
N VAL A 19 -2.91 -55.73 21.45
CA VAL A 19 -2.18 -55.07 20.35
C VAL A 19 -3.14 -54.29 19.44
N GLY A 20 -4.38 -54.77 19.24
CA GLY A 20 -5.43 -54.05 18.52
C GLY A 20 -5.95 -52.81 19.25
N LEU A 21 -5.93 -52.79 20.59
CA LEU A 21 -6.31 -51.64 21.42
C LEU A 21 -5.14 -50.66 21.65
N ALA A 22 -3.89 -51.12 21.68
CA ALA A 22 -2.71 -50.27 21.77
C ALA A 22 -2.40 -49.51 20.46
N SER A 23 -2.89 -50.00 19.32
CA SER A 23 -2.72 -49.36 18.01
C SER A 23 -3.72 -48.20 17.74
N CYS A 24 -4.48 -47.75 18.76
CA CYS A 24 -5.48 -46.68 18.62
C CYS A 24 -5.15 -45.38 19.38
N SER A 25 -3.97 -45.24 19.99
CA SER A 25 -3.57 -43.92 20.53
C SER A 25 -2.93 -43.09 19.41
N LYS A 26 -3.66 -42.12 18.84
CA LYS A 26 -3.10 -41.05 17.97
C LYS A 26 -2.22 -40.06 18.76
N LYS A 27 -1.50 -40.52 19.79
CA LYS A 27 -0.67 -39.66 20.64
C LYS A 27 0.68 -39.46 19.96
N ARG A 28 1.10 -38.20 19.80
CA ARG A 28 2.39 -37.85 19.19
C ARG A 28 3.54 -38.46 19.99
N GLU A 29 4.54 -39.00 19.31
CA GLU A 29 5.75 -39.51 19.96
C GLU A 29 6.59 -38.37 20.55
N GLY A 30 7.18 -38.60 21.73
CA GLY A 30 8.05 -37.64 22.42
C GLY A 30 7.33 -36.64 23.31
N GLU A 31 8.11 -35.70 23.84
CA GLU A 31 7.58 -34.58 24.64
C GLU A 31 6.77 -33.63 23.74
N PRO A 32 5.66 -33.05 24.24
CA PRO A 32 4.93 -32.03 23.49
C PRO A 32 5.86 -30.87 23.10
N LYS A 33 5.68 -30.31 21.91
CA LYS A 33 6.35 -29.07 21.49
C LYS A 33 5.35 -27.93 21.51
N VAL A 34 5.76 -26.75 21.98
CA VAL A 34 5.00 -25.50 21.84
C VAL A 34 5.82 -24.45 21.10
N LEU A 35 5.15 -23.60 20.34
CA LEU A 35 5.77 -22.50 19.62
C LEU A 35 5.33 -21.17 20.24
N ILE A 36 6.28 -20.38 20.73
CA ILE A 36 6.03 -18.99 21.11
C ILE A 36 6.15 -18.12 19.86
N PHE A 37 5.07 -17.45 19.51
CA PHE A 37 5.02 -16.40 18.51
C PHE A 37 4.90 -15.04 19.19
N SER A 38 5.84 -14.14 18.92
CA SER A 38 5.94 -12.83 19.61
C SER A 38 6.23 -11.68 18.63
N LYS A 39 5.69 -11.76 17.42
CA LYS A 39 5.77 -10.67 16.43
C LYS A 39 4.84 -9.53 16.86
N THR A 40 5.28 -8.30 16.70
CA THR A 40 4.50 -7.09 16.99
C THR A 40 4.58 -6.17 15.77
N ALA A 41 3.43 -5.78 15.22
CA ALA A 41 3.32 -4.71 14.23
C ALA A 41 2.87 -3.39 14.86
N GLY A 42 2.37 -3.43 16.10
CA GLY A 42 2.06 -2.27 16.94
C GLY A 42 3.05 -2.10 18.10
N PHE A 43 2.53 -1.88 19.30
CA PHE A 43 3.33 -1.65 20.51
C PHE A 43 4.17 -2.88 20.88
N TYR A 44 5.42 -2.66 21.27
CA TYR A 44 6.31 -3.73 21.74
C TYR A 44 6.38 -3.72 23.27
N HIS A 45 6.01 -4.84 23.89
CA HIS A 45 6.02 -5.00 25.34
C HIS A 45 7.42 -5.42 25.84
N GLU A 46 7.98 -4.67 26.78
CA GLU A 46 9.31 -4.96 27.36
C GLU A 46 9.37 -6.31 28.10
N SER A 47 8.22 -6.86 28.48
CA SER A 47 8.10 -8.14 29.18
C SER A 47 8.22 -9.37 28.28
N ILE A 48 8.18 -9.23 26.95
CA ILE A 48 8.26 -10.36 26.00
C ILE A 48 9.49 -11.25 26.27
N PRO A 49 10.73 -10.73 26.44
CA PRO A 49 11.88 -11.56 26.77
C PRO A 49 11.75 -12.31 28.11
N ASN A 50 11.11 -11.70 29.12
CA ASN A 50 10.84 -12.32 30.42
C ASN A 50 9.83 -13.46 30.28
N GLY A 51 8.75 -13.25 29.51
CA GLY A 51 7.76 -14.27 29.21
C GLY A 51 8.35 -15.46 28.46
N ILE A 52 9.19 -15.21 27.45
CA ILE A 52 9.90 -16.28 26.73
C ILE A 52 10.75 -17.11 27.71
N ALA A 53 11.59 -16.44 28.51
CA ALA A 53 12.49 -17.12 29.45
C ALA A 53 11.71 -17.94 30.50
N ALA A 54 10.62 -17.38 31.02
CA ALA A 54 9.76 -18.06 31.98
C ALA A 54 9.08 -19.30 31.39
N ILE A 55 8.51 -19.21 30.19
CA ILE A 55 7.84 -20.34 29.52
C ILE A 55 8.85 -21.43 29.14
N GLN A 56 10.05 -21.06 28.66
CA GLN A 56 11.13 -22.02 28.40
C GLN A 56 11.53 -22.79 29.67
N LYS A 57 11.64 -22.09 30.80
CA LYS A 57 11.91 -22.70 32.10
C LYS A 57 10.77 -23.64 32.51
N LEU A 58 9.52 -23.21 32.39
CA LEU A 58 8.35 -24.04 32.69
C LEU A 58 8.34 -25.31 31.83
N GLY A 59 8.67 -25.22 30.54
CA GLY A 59 8.78 -26.37 29.65
C GLY A 59 9.85 -27.37 30.11
N ALA A 60 11.06 -26.87 30.37
CA ALA A 60 12.17 -27.68 30.86
C ALA A 60 11.86 -28.39 32.19
N GLU A 61 11.08 -27.76 33.08
CA GLU A 61 10.72 -28.31 34.38
C GLU A 61 9.50 -29.25 34.33
N ASN A 62 8.67 -29.19 33.29
CA ASN A 62 7.37 -29.88 33.23
C ASN A 62 7.17 -30.78 31.99
N GLY A 63 8.24 -31.04 31.23
CA GLY A 63 8.24 -32.09 30.20
C GLY A 63 7.58 -31.68 28.88
N PHE A 64 7.76 -30.43 28.45
CA PHE A 64 7.46 -29.99 27.09
C PHE A 64 8.58 -29.07 26.55
N SER A 65 8.82 -29.13 25.24
CA SER A 65 9.83 -28.31 24.58
C SER A 65 9.23 -27.02 24.03
N VAL A 66 10.05 -25.96 23.97
CA VAL A 66 9.62 -24.60 23.61
C VAL A 66 10.50 -24.07 22.50
N ASP A 67 9.92 -23.83 21.33
CA ASP A 67 10.54 -23.06 20.25
C ASP A 67 10.00 -21.63 20.25
N THR A 68 10.74 -20.68 19.66
CA THR A 68 10.33 -19.26 19.61
C THR A 68 10.54 -18.69 18.23
N THR A 69 9.64 -17.84 17.75
CA THR A 69 9.81 -17.12 16.50
C THR A 69 9.12 -15.75 16.51
N LYS A 70 9.70 -14.82 15.76
CA LYS A 70 9.05 -13.57 15.32
C LYS A 70 8.77 -13.58 13.81
N ASN A 71 9.22 -14.64 13.11
CA ASN A 71 8.99 -14.80 11.69
C ASN A 71 7.61 -15.43 11.46
N ALA A 72 6.68 -14.64 10.91
CA ALA A 72 5.33 -15.09 10.56
C ALA A 72 5.33 -16.14 9.43
N GLU A 73 6.38 -16.21 8.61
CA GLU A 73 6.51 -17.25 7.58
C GLU A 73 6.56 -18.67 8.16
N LEU A 74 6.85 -18.83 9.45
CA LEU A 74 6.81 -20.13 10.15
C LEU A 74 5.40 -20.52 10.63
N ILE A 75 4.41 -19.63 10.46
CA ILE A 75 2.99 -19.93 10.70
C ILE A 75 2.41 -20.49 9.40
N ASN A 76 2.78 -21.74 9.13
CA ASN A 76 2.32 -22.52 7.98
C ASN A 76 2.07 -23.98 8.40
N GLU A 77 1.27 -24.71 7.62
CA GLU A 77 0.88 -26.10 7.95
C GLU A 77 2.09 -27.03 8.17
N GLU A 78 3.10 -26.96 7.31
CA GLU A 78 4.26 -27.84 7.35
C GLU A 78 5.06 -27.68 8.66
N ASN A 79 5.26 -26.43 9.11
CA ASN A 79 5.96 -26.16 10.35
C ASN A 79 5.07 -26.40 11.57
N LEU A 80 3.79 -26.02 11.51
CA LEU A 80 2.86 -26.12 12.64
C LEU A 80 2.51 -27.56 13.03
N ALA A 81 2.61 -28.51 12.09
CA ALA A 81 2.33 -29.94 12.30
C ALA A 81 3.09 -30.58 13.48
N GLN A 82 4.24 -30.03 13.87
CA GLN A 82 5.04 -30.55 14.99
C GLN A 82 4.62 -30.02 16.37
N TYR A 83 3.81 -28.97 16.44
CA TYR A 83 3.46 -28.29 17.69
C TYR A 83 2.11 -28.75 18.25
N ALA A 84 2.04 -28.94 19.56
CA ALA A 84 0.80 -29.24 20.28
C ALA A 84 0.01 -27.96 20.57
N ALA A 85 0.71 -26.85 20.84
CA ALA A 85 0.10 -25.54 21.03
C ALA A 85 0.98 -24.42 20.46
N VAL A 86 0.34 -23.33 20.03
CA VAL A 86 0.98 -22.06 19.66
C VAL A 86 0.59 -21.01 20.69
N ILE A 87 1.60 -20.26 21.17
CA ILE A 87 1.47 -19.23 22.20
C ILE A 87 1.67 -17.88 21.53
N PHE A 88 0.65 -17.03 21.53
CA PHE A 88 0.76 -15.64 21.15
C PHE A 88 1.12 -14.84 22.41
N LEU A 89 2.39 -14.48 22.51
CA LEU A 89 2.94 -13.78 23.67
C LEU A 89 3.04 -12.29 23.37
N SER A 90 2.04 -11.53 23.83
CA SER A 90 1.95 -10.07 23.68
C SER A 90 2.21 -9.58 22.25
N THR A 91 1.64 -10.29 21.26
CA THR A 91 1.57 -9.85 19.86
C THR A 91 0.73 -8.56 19.77
N THR A 92 0.92 -7.73 18.74
CA THR A 92 0.14 -6.50 18.57
C THR A 92 -0.09 -6.15 17.10
N ALA A 93 -1.28 -5.63 16.78
CA ALA A 93 -1.77 -5.29 15.44
C ALA A 93 -1.84 -6.47 14.45
N ASP A 94 -1.73 -6.20 13.15
CA ASP A 94 -1.78 -7.20 12.07
C ASP A 94 -0.40 -7.86 11.88
N VAL A 95 -0.30 -9.15 12.21
CA VAL A 95 0.97 -9.90 12.30
C VAL A 95 1.05 -11.08 11.33
N LEU A 96 -0.09 -11.58 10.83
CA LEU A 96 -0.22 -12.67 9.87
C LEU A 96 -0.88 -12.17 8.58
N ASN A 97 -0.36 -12.58 7.43
CA ASN A 97 -1.08 -12.35 6.18
C ASN A 97 -2.14 -13.43 5.92
N HIS A 98 -3.01 -13.18 4.95
CA HIS A 98 -4.11 -14.09 4.61
C HIS A 98 -3.71 -15.54 4.29
N TYR A 99 -2.48 -15.82 3.82
CA TYR A 99 -1.98 -17.19 3.64
C TYR A 99 -1.73 -17.86 5.01
N GLN A 100 -1.06 -17.15 5.91
CA GLN A 100 -0.73 -17.62 7.26
C GLN A 100 -1.99 -17.76 8.13
N GLU A 101 -2.94 -16.85 7.98
CA GLU A 101 -4.25 -16.92 8.64
C GLU A 101 -4.98 -18.23 8.28
N ALA A 102 -5.06 -18.56 6.98
CA ALA A 102 -5.70 -19.79 6.52
C ALA A 102 -4.99 -21.06 7.05
N ASP A 103 -3.66 -21.07 7.08
CA ASP A 103 -2.90 -22.20 7.63
C ASP A 103 -3.05 -22.31 9.16
N PHE A 104 -3.20 -21.19 9.87
CA PHE A 104 -3.43 -21.19 11.31
C PHE A 104 -4.86 -21.63 11.67
N GLU A 105 -5.86 -21.23 10.89
CA GLU A 105 -7.23 -21.79 10.93
C GLU A 105 -7.19 -23.32 10.81
N ARG A 106 -6.49 -23.83 9.79
CA ARG A 106 -6.33 -25.27 9.54
C ARG A 106 -5.61 -25.97 10.69
N TYR A 107 -4.59 -25.33 11.27
CA TYR A 107 -3.88 -25.84 12.45
C TYR A 107 -4.83 -26.03 13.64
N ILE A 108 -5.65 -25.03 13.98
CA ILE A 108 -6.63 -25.16 15.06
C ILE A 108 -7.68 -26.23 14.73
N GLN A 109 -8.21 -26.24 13.50
CA GLN A 109 -9.19 -27.23 13.05
C GLN A 109 -8.68 -28.67 13.05
N SER A 110 -7.37 -28.85 12.88
CA SER A 110 -6.71 -30.16 12.96
C SER A 110 -6.54 -30.68 14.40
N GLY A 111 -6.83 -29.85 15.41
CA GLY A 111 -6.73 -30.18 16.85
C GLY A 111 -5.65 -29.43 17.62
N GLY A 112 -5.00 -28.44 17.00
CA GLY A 112 -3.97 -27.60 17.61
C GLY A 112 -4.48 -26.75 18.78
N GLY A 113 -3.61 -26.48 19.75
CA GLY A 113 -3.91 -25.63 20.90
C GLY A 113 -3.48 -24.17 20.68
N PHE A 114 -4.23 -23.24 21.27
CA PHE A 114 -3.93 -21.80 21.28
C PHE A 114 -3.82 -21.29 22.72
N VAL A 115 -2.80 -20.47 22.96
CA VAL A 115 -2.60 -19.72 24.19
C VAL A 115 -2.41 -18.25 23.84
N GLY A 116 -3.32 -17.38 24.28
CA GLY A 116 -3.14 -15.93 24.17
C GLY A 116 -2.73 -15.33 25.51
N ILE A 117 -1.68 -14.50 25.51
CA ILE A 117 -1.18 -13.81 26.71
C ILE A 117 -1.21 -12.31 26.48
N HIS A 118 -1.85 -11.59 27.39
CA HIS A 118 -1.95 -10.14 27.45
C HIS A 118 -2.39 -9.52 26.12
N ALA A 119 -1.44 -8.94 25.36
CA ALA A 119 -1.71 -8.23 24.12
C ALA A 119 -2.07 -9.13 22.93
N ALA A 120 -2.12 -10.46 23.10
CA ALA A 120 -2.75 -11.33 22.09
C ALA A 120 -4.20 -10.89 21.74
N ALA A 121 -4.91 -10.18 22.62
CA ALA A 121 -6.21 -9.57 22.31
C ALA A 121 -6.11 -8.26 21.48
N ASP A 122 -4.95 -7.61 21.45
CA ASP A 122 -4.61 -6.44 20.62
C ASP A 122 -4.03 -6.87 19.25
N THR A 123 -4.53 -7.96 18.67
CA THR A 123 -3.93 -8.60 17.48
C THR A 123 -5.02 -9.02 16.49
N GLU A 124 -4.75 -8.93 15.18
CA GLU A 124 -5.63 -9.44 14.10
C GLU A 124 -7.10 -8.94 14.16
N TYR A 125 -7.30 -7.62 14.32
CA TYR A 125 -8.63 -6.99 14.42
C TYR A 125 -9.53 -7.20 13.20
N GLU A 126 -8.93 -7.44 12.03
CA GLU A 126 -9.62 -7.56 10.74
C GLU A 126 -10.00 -9.01 10.39
N TRP A 127 -9.66 -9.95 11.27
CA TRP A 127 -9.90 -11.38 11.09
C TRP A 127 -10.89 -11.88 12.14
N GLY A 128 -12.19 -11.80 11.84
CA GLY A 128 -13.26 -12.12 12.79
C GLY A 128 -13.18 -13.52 13.38
N TRP A 129 -12.63 -14.50 12.64
CA TRP A 129 -12.36 -15.85 13.15
C TRP A 129 -11.34 -15.84 14.30
N TYR A 130 -10.27 -15.04 14.21
CA TYR A 130 -9.33 -14.88 15.32
C TYR A 130 -9.96 -14.20 16.53
N GLY A 131 -10.79 -13.16 16.32
CA GLY A 131 -11.54 -12.52 17.41
C GLY A 131 -12.36 -13.52 18.23
N ARG A 132 -12.99 -14.50 17.55
CA ARG A 132 -13.72 -15.58 18.20
C ARG A 132 -12.79 -16.60 18.89
N LEU A 133 -11.62 -16.90 18.31
CA LEU A 133 -10.58 -17.77 18.90
C LEU A 133 -9.98 -17.17 20.19
N VAL A 134 -9.51 -15.92 20.13
CA VAL A 134 -8.92 -15.24 21.28
C VAL A 134 -9.99 -14.93 22.33
N GLY A 135 -11.23 -14.69 21.89
CA GLY A 135 -12.41 -14.55 22.73
C GLY A 135 -12.83 -13.11 23.06
N GLY A 136 -12.10 -12.12 22.56
CA GLY A 136 -12.39 -10.69 22.68
C GLY A 136 -11.20 -9.86 22.21
N TYR A 137 -11.48 -8.70 21.61
CA TYR A 137 -10.43 -7.78 21.17
C TYR A 137 -10.14 -6.73 22.22
N PHE A 138 -8.90 -6.26 22.30
CA PHE A 138 -8.55 -5.09 23.08
C PHE A 138 -9.37 -3.87 22.63
N SER A 139 -9.79 -3.06 23.61
CA SER A 139 -10.53 -1.82 23.38
C SER A 139 -9.91 -0.62 24.09
N ASP A 140 -9.48 -0.79 25.33
CA ASP A 140 -8.96 0.30 26.17
C ASP A 140 -8.16 -0.25 27.36
N HIS A 141 -7.40 0.61 28.04
CA HIS A 141 -6.84 0.37 29.37
C HIS A 141 -6.58 1.72 30.06
N PRO A 142 -6.40 1.77 31.39
CA PRO A 142 -6.07 3.02 32.08
C PRO A 142 -4.90 3.78 31.44
N GLY A 143 -5.00 5.10 31.33
CA GLY A 143 -3.93 5.94 30.77
C GLY A 143 -3.91 6.12 29.25
N ILE A 144 -4.86 5.53 28.49
CA ILE A 144 -5.06 5.90 27.07
C ILE A 144 -5.95 7.15 26.97
N ASN A 145 -7.15 7.08 27.53
CA ASN A 145 -8.18 8.12 27.39
C ASN A 145 -8.47 8.85 28.71
N ASP A 146 -7.63 8.61 29.72
CA ASP A 146 -7.78 9.12 31.08
C ASP A 146 -6.41 9.45 31.71
N PRO A 147 -6.35 10.17 32.84
CA PRO A 147 -5.08 10.61 33.44
C PRO A 147 -4.44 9.58 34.40
N HIS A 148 -5.00 8.38 34.52
CA HIS A 148 -4.53 7.37 35.46
C HIS A 148 -3.34 6.58 34.88
N PRO A 149 -2.44 6.03 35.71
CA PRO A 149 -1.33 5.21 35.23
C PRO A 149 -1.85 3.91 34.61
N ASN A 150 -1.19 3.41 33.57
CA ASN A 150 -1.59 2.17 32.89
C ASN A 150 -1.39 0.91 33.73
N VAL A 151 -0.28 0.82 34.47
CA VAL A 151 0.01 -0.29 35.39
C VAL A 151 -0.50 0.03 36.80
N GLN A 152 -1.42 -0.79 37.32
CA GLN A 152 -2.08 -0.56 38.61
C GLN A 152 -2.29 -1.87 39.39
N PRO A 153 -2.33 -1.81 40.74
CA PRO A 153 -2.88 -2.91 41.52
C PRO A 153 -4.35 -3.14 41.11
N GLY A 154 -4.75 -4.41 41.07
CA GLY A 154 -6.09 -4.85 40.75
C GLY A 154 -6.43 -6.12 41.52
N LYS A 155 -7.72 -6.28 41.81
CA LYS A 155 -8.25 -7.44 42.53
C LYS A 155 -9.00 -8.33 41.55
N ILE A 156 -8.54 -9.58 41.45
CA ILE A 156 -9.12 -10.59 40.56
C ILE A 156 -9.87 -11.63 41.40
N THR A 157 -11.04 -12.05 40.93
CA THR A 157 -11.89 -13.05 41.60
C THR A 157 -12.22 -14.20 40.66
N LYS A 158 -12.47 -15.39 41.22
CA LYS A 158 -12.89 -16.56 40.45
C LYS A 158 -14.39 -16.52 40.15
N THR A 159 -14.80 -16.99 38.97
CA THR A 159 -16.21 -17.05 38.53
C THR A 159 -16.98 -18.26 39.09
N GLY A 160 -16.28 -19.20 39.75
CA GLY A 160 -16.83 -20.50 40.18
C GLY A 160 -16.68 -21.62 39.14
N GLU A 161 -16.22 -21.29 37.93
CA GLU A 161 -15.84 -22.28 36.91
C GLU A 161 -14.62 -23.08 37.39
N LYS A 162 -14.71 -24.41 37.38
CA LYS A 162 -13.60 -25.29 37.80
C LYS A 162 -12.66 -25.54 36.63
N HIS A 163 -11.40 -25.19 36.80
CA HIS A 163 -10.40 -25.39 35.76
C HIS A 163 -8.99 -25.45 36.36
N PRO A 164 -8.11 -26.37 35.89
CA PRO A 164 -6.77 -26.53 36.45
C PRO A 164 -5.93 -25.25 36.48
N SER A 165 -6.20 -24.30 35.58
CA SER A 165 -5.48 -23.02 35.54
C SER A 165 -5.86 -22.04 36.65
N VAL A 166 -6.92 -22.28 37.43
CA VAL A 166 -7.34 -21.38 38.52
C VAL A 166 -7.64 -22.09 39.83
N ASP A 167 -7.71 -23.42 39.84
CA ASP A 167 -8.08 -24.20 41.04
C ASP A 167 -7.13 -24.00 42.24
N PHE A 168 -5.85 -23.69 41.98
CA PHE A 168 -4.84 -23.41 43.01
C PHE A 168 -4.83 -21.95 43.47
N LEU A 169 -5.53 -21.04 42.77
CA LEU A 169 -5.56 -19.62 43.11
C LEU A 169 -6.47 -19.36 44.32
N PRO A 170 -6.15 -18.34 45.15
CA PRO A 170 -7.06 -17.87 46.19
C PRO A 170 -8.37 -17.34 45.59
N GLU A 171 -9.41 -17.21 46.42
CA GLU A 171 -10.72 -16.67 45.99
C GLU A 171 -10.63 -15.22 45.51
N SER A 172 -9.73 -14.46 46.16
CA SER A 172 -9.36 -13.10 45.80
C SER A 172 -7.86 -13.08 45.57
N TRP A 173 -7.45 -12.67 44.39
CA TRP A 173 -6.07 -12.62 43.94
C TRP A 173 -5.70 -11.17 43.60
N GLU A 174 -4.94 -10.52 44.48
CA GLU A 174 -4.49 -9.15 44.30
C GLU A 174 -3.11 -9.13 43.67
N ARG A 175 -2.95 -8.37 42.59
CA ARG A 175 -1.69 -8.24 41.85
C ARG A 175 -1.65 -6.94 41.06
N THR A 176 -0.50 -6.61 40.50
CA THR A 176 -0.28 -5.39 39.72
C THR A 176 0.04 -5.73 38.28
N ASP A 177 -0.74 -5.22 37.34
CA ASP A 177 -0.58 -5.44 35.91
C ASP A 177 -1.19 -4.26 35.12
N GLU A 178 -1.17 -4.35 33.79
CA GLU A 178 -1.99 -3.49 32.92
C GLU A 178 -3.33 -4.16 32.61
N TRP A 179 -4.43 -3.50 32.92
CA TRP A 179 -5.78 -4.08 32.87
C TRP A 179 -6.50 -3.69 31.57
N TYR A 180 -6.60 -4.64 30.64
CA TYR A 180 -7.28 -4.45 29.36
C TYR A 180 -8.80 -4.56 29.49
N SER A 181 -9.52 -3.60 28.91
CA SER A 181 -10.95 -3.69 28.58
C SER A 181 -11.12 -4.27 27.19
N TYR A 182 -12.21 -5.00 26.96
CA TYR A 182 -12.41 -5.80 25.75
C TYR A 182 -13.68 -5.44 24.99
N LYS A 183 -13.61 -5.42 23.65
CA LYS A 183 -14.77 -5.33 22.76
C LYS A 183 -15.02 -6.65 22.04
N ASN A 184 -16.26 -6.84 21.57
CA ASN A 184 -16.68 -8.05 20.85
C ASN A 184 -16.39 -9.35 21.62
N VAL A 185 -16.60 -9.33 22.94
CA VAL A 185 -16.35 -10.48 23.81
C VAL A 185 -17.24 -11.65 23.38
N ASN A 186 -16.61 -12.79 23.09
CA ASN A 186 -17.30 -13.99 22.65
C ASN A 186 -18.12 -14.59 23.81
N PRO A 187 -19.47 -14.63 23.70
CA PRO A 187 -20.33 -15.09 24.78
C PRO A 187 -20.21 -16.60 25.06
N ASN A 188 -19.61 -17.37 24.16
CA ASN A 188 -19.42 -18.82 24.31
C ASN A 188 -18.17 -19.18 25.12
N THR A 189 -17.36 -18.20 25.53
CA THR A 189 -16.18 -18.42 26.37
C THR A 189 -16.59 -18.81 27.80
N LYS A 190 -15.79 -19.67 28.42
CA LYS A 190 -15.90 -19.99 29.85
C LYS A 190 -14.98 -19.06 30.64
N LYS A 191 -15.59 -18.06 31.27
CA LYS A 191 -14.89 -17.06 32.09
C LYS A 191 -14.31 -17.74 33.33
N LEU A 192 -13.01 -17.57 33.57
CA LEU A 192 -12.30 -18.17 34.70
C LEU A 192 -12.05 -17.15 35.82
N LEU A 193 -11.64 -15.94 35.43
CA LEU A 193 -11.26 -14.85 36.32
C LEU A 193 -11.98 -13.57 35.90
N LEU A 194 -12.46 -12.81 36.89
CA LEU A 194 -13.03 -11.47 36.73
C LEU A 194 -12.18 -10.44 37.45
N LEU A 195 -11.94 -9.31 36.80
CA LEU A 195 -11.33 -8.14 37.43
C LEU A 195 -12.41 -7.31 38.15
N ASP A 196 -12.11 -6.86 39.36
CA ASP A 196 -12.95 -5.97 40.13
C ASP A 196 -12.71 -4.52 39.68
N GLU A 197 -13.63 -3.96 38.89
CA GLU A 197 -13.62 -2.57 38.39
C GLU A 197 -13.49 -1.52 39.51
N SER A 198 -13.84 -1.85 40.76
CA SER A 198 -13.68 -0.93 41.89
C SER A 198 -12.28 -0.91 42.51
N SER A 199 -11.39 -1.81 42.07
CA SER A 199 -10.05 -1.99 42.65
C SER A 199 -8.95 -1.18 41.96
N TYR A 200 -9.23 -0.60 40.79
CA TYR A 200 -8.32 0.26 40.01
C TYR A 200 -9.06 1.50 39.49
N GLN A 201 -8.38 2.41 38.79
CA GLN A 201 -8.98 3.66 38.26
C GLN A 201 -8.67 3.84 36.77
N GLY A 202 -9.65 4.34 36.00
CA GLY A 202 -9.51 4.57 34.56
C GLY A 202 -9.93 3.36 33.72
N GLY A 203 -9.70 3.44 32.41
CA GLY A 203 -10.15 2.44 31.44
C GLY A 203 -11.66 2.50 31.13
N MET A 204 -12.08 1.68 30.17
CA MET A 204 -13.48 1.53 29.77
C MET A 204 -14.20 0.59 30.75
N ASP A 205 -15.31 1.07 31.33
CA ASP A 205 -16.18 0.28 32.23
C ASP A 205 -16.86 -0.87 31.47
N MET A 206 -16.51 -2.10 31.85
CA MET A 206 -17.07 -3.33 31.28
C MET A 206 -18.26 -3.88 32.08
N GLY A 207 -18.51 -3.37 33.28
CA GLY A 207 -19.38 -3.99 34.28
C GLY A 207 -18.85 -5.36 34.73
N GLU A 208 -19.20 -6.44 34.01
CA GLU A 208 -18.59 -7.75 34.24
C GLU A 208 -17.32 -7.86 33.40
N HIS A 209 -16.15 -7.83 34.05
CA HIS A 209 -14.86 -7.72 33.38
C HIS A 209 -14.07 -9.05 33.40
N PRO A 210 -14.23 -9.94 32.40
CA PRO A 210 -13.41 -11.15 32.33
C PRO A 210 -11.96 -10.80 32.01
N ILE A 211 -11.01 -11.42 32.74
CA ILE A 211 -9.57 -11.24 32.54
C ILE A 211 -8.83 -12.55 32.25
N ALA A 212 -9.51 -13.70 32.35
CA ALA A 212 -9.03 -14.97 31.82
C ALA A 212 -10.20 -15.88 31.47
N TRP A 213 -10.08 -16.66 30.39
CA TRP A 213 -11.11 -17.56 29.91
C TRP A 213 -10.55 -18.71 29.06
N TYR A 214 -11.39 -19.71 28.82
CA TYR A 214 -11.07 -20.83 27.93
C TYR A 214 -12.29 -21.28 27.14
N HIS A 215 -12.08 -22.02 26.06
CA HIS A 215 -13.11 -22.77 25.34
C HIS A 215 -12.50 -23.76 24.34
N ASP A 216 -13.33 -24.69 23.86
CA ASP A 216 -13.04 -25.42 22.61
C ASP A 216 -13.44 -24.53 21.43
N PHE A 217 -12.60 -24.45 20.41
CA PHE A 217 -12.83 -23.59 19.25
C PHE A 217 -12.46 -24.28 17.95
N ASP A 218 -13.45 -24.41 17.06
CA ASP A 218 -13.34 -24.92 15.69
C ASP A 218 -12.52 -26.22 15.52
N GLY A 219 -12.45 -27.07 16.56
CA GLY A 219 -11.70 -28.34 16.56
C GLY A 219 -10.48 -28.37 17.49
N GLY A 220 -9.99 -27.19 17.89
CA GLY A 220 -8.87 -27.02 18.82
C GLY A 220 -9.30 -26.51 20.21
N ARG A 221 -8.31 -26.16 21.04
CA ARG A 221 -8.49 -25.64 22.41
C ARG A 221 -7.89 -24.24 22.51
N ALA A 222 -8.63 -23.30 23.08
CA ALA A 222 -8.17 -21.92 23.27
C ALA A 222 -8.19 -21.55 24.76
N TRP A 223 -7.10 -20.95 25.22
CA TRP A 223 -6.98 -20.38 26.56
C TRP A 223 -6.36 -19.00 26.48
N TYR A 224 -6.91 -18.05 27.25
CA TYR A 224 -6.45 -16.67 27.26
C TYR A 224 -6.33 -16.14 28.68
N THR A 225 -5.31 -15.31 28.90
CA THR A 225 -5.15 -14.47 30.10
C THR A 225 -4.78 -13.04 29.71
N GLY A 226 -5.44 -12.06 30.32
CA GLY A 226 -5.16 -10.63 30.13
C GLY A 226 -3.93 -10.15 30.90
N GLY A 227 -3.40 -10.96 31.81
CA GLY A 227 -2.18 -10.64 32.56
C GLY A 227 -0.89 -10.95 31.78
N GLY A 228 0.23 -10.41 32.25
CA GLY A 228 1.56 -10.61 31.67
C GLY A 228 2.15 -9.39 30.96
N HIS A 229 1.60 -8.18 31.21
CA HIS A 229 2.20 -6.93 30.72
C HIS A 229 3.54 -6.67 31.39
N THR A 230 3.59 -6.83 32.72
CA THR A 230 4.77 -6.50 33.53
C THR A 230 5.82 -7.61 33.49
N LYS A 231 7.10 -7.25 33.63
CA LYS A 231 8.17 -8.25 33.76
C LYS A 231 8.05 -9.01 35.10
N GLU A 232 7.56 -8.33 36.12
CA GLU A 232 7.33 -8.86 37.47
C GLU A 232 6.32 -10.02 37.47
N SER A 233 5.32 -9.99 36.58
CA SER A 233 4.37 -11.10 36.42
C SER A 233 5.06 -12.45 36.22
N TYR A 234 6.17 -12.47 35.47
CA TYR A 234 6.92 -13.69 35.15
C TYR A 234 7.87 -14.15 36.28
N GLU A 235 7.86 -13.47 37.43
CA GLU A 235 8.53 -13.88 38.67
C GLU A 235 7.52 -14.35 39.74
N GLU A 236 6.23 -14.08 39.54
CA GLU A 236 5.16 -14.41 40.50
C GLU A 236 4.73 -15.88 40.40
N SER A 237 4.89 -16.62 41.51
CA SER A 237 4.62 -18.06 41.56
C SER A 237 3.20 -18.47 41.17
N GLU A 238 2.19 -17.68 41.54
CA GLU A 238 0.78 -17.95 41.22
C GLU A 238 0.49 -17.74 39.72
N PHE A 239 1.08 -16.72 39.10
CA PHE A 239 0.92 -16.49 37.66
C PHE A 239 1.71 -17.48 36.81
N LEU A 240 2.91 -17.86 37.23
CA LEU A 240 3.65 -18.93 36.57
C LEU A 240 2.88 -20.27 36.61
N SER A 241 2.20 -20.55 37.73
CA SER A 241 1.33 -21.72 37.86
C SER A 241 0.09 -21.60 36.95
N HIS A 242 -0.48 -20.40 36.81
CA HIS A 242 -1.61 -20.10 35.93
C HIS A 242 -1.25 -20.30 34.45
N LEU A 243 -0.11 -19.76 34.03
CA LEU A 243 0.45 -19.93 32.69
C LEU A 243 0.74 -21.41 32.39
N LEU A 244 1.43 -22.12 33.28
CA LEU A 244 1.75 -23.54 33.10
C LEU A 244 0.48 -24.37 32.88
N ALA A 245 -0.52 -24.17 33.72
CA ALA A 245 -1.77 -24.92 33.64
C ALA A 245 -2.60 -24.54 32.41
N GLY A 246 -2.59 -23.27 31.98
CA GLY A 246 -3.17 -22.83 30.70
C GLY A 246 -2.50 -23.46 29.48
N ILE A 247 -1.16 -23.48 29.46
CA ILE A 247 -0.36 -24.13 28.41
C ILE A 247 -0.66 -25.64 28.36
N ASN A 248 -0.72 -26.30 29.52
CA ASN A 248 -1.07 -27.72 29.61
C ASN A 248 -2.49 -28.01 29.10
N TYR A 249 -3.45 -27.13 29.39
CA TYR A 249 -4.79 -27.22 28.82
C TYR A 249 -4.76 -27.15 27.27
N ALA A 250 -4.03 -26.19 26.70
CA ALA A 250 -3.90 -26.06 25.25
C ALA A 250 -3.22 -27.29 24.61
N ILE A 251 -2.14 -27.81 25.21
CA ILE A 251 -1.46 -29.05 24.79
C ILE A 251 -2.42 -30.24 24.79
N GLY A 252 -3.28 -30.36 25.82
CA GLY A 252 -4.21 -31.47 25.97
C GLY A 252 -3.49 -32.83 26.04
N ASP A 253 -3.99 -33.82 25.31
CA ASP A 253 -3.42 -35.17 25.29
C ASP A 253 -2.17 -35.34 24.40
N ASN A 254 -1.67 -34.25 23.79
CA ASN A 254 -0.58 -34.27 22.79
C ASN A 254 -0.88 -35.23 21.62
N LEU A 255 -2.05 -35.07 21.00
CA LEU A 255 -2.45 -35.87 19.84
C LEU A 255 -1.76 -35.38 18.57
N GLU A 256 -1.57 -36.29 17.61
CA GLU A 256 -1.21 -35.93 16.24
C GLU A 256 -2.33 -35.10 15.61
N LEU A 257 -1.93 -34.04 14.90
CA LEU A 257 -2.86 -33.17 14.19
C LEU A 257 -3.49 -33.91 13.00
N ASP A 258 -4.80 -33.75 12.85
CA ASP A 258 -5.59 -34.40 11.80
C ASP A 258 -6.08 -33.36 10.79
N TYR A 259 -5.19 -32.92 9.89
CA TYR A 259 -5.49 -31.92 8.86
C TYR A 259 -6.58 -32.36 7.86
N SER A 260 -7.00 -33.63 7.86
CA SER A 260 -8.17 -34.07 7.11
C SER A 260 -9.49 -33.49 7.63
N LYS A 261 -9.49 -32.99 8.88
CA LYS A 261 -10.64 -32.30 9.50
C LYS A 261 -10.68 -30.81 9.20
N ALA A 262 -9.60 -30.25 8.67
CA ALA A 262 -9.53 -28.83 8.38
C ALA A 262 -10.53 -28.46 7.27
N LYS A 263 -11.43 -27.53 7.58
CA LYS A 263 -12.47 -27.05 6.69
C LYS A 263 -11.97 -25.87 5.87
N SER A 264 -11.15 -25.01 6.47
CA SER A 264 -10.52 -23.88 5.80
C SER A 264 -9.62 -24.39 4.67
N LYS A 265 -9.78 -23.78 3.49
CA LYS A 265 -8.97 -24.09 2.32
C LYS A 265 -7.72 -23.22 2.34
N ARG A 266 -6.62 -23.74 1.80
CA ARG A 266 -5.42 -22.92 1.59
C ARG A 266 -5.72 -21.85 0.54
N VAL A 267 -5.18 -20.66 0.76
CA VAL A 267 -5.26 -19.57 -0.22
C VAL A 267 -4.46 -19.97 -1.47
N PRO A 268 -5.05 -19.90 -2.68
CA PRO A 268 -4.31 -20.07 -3.91
C PRO A 268 -3.29 -18.94 -4.10
N GLU A 269 -2.06 -19.28 -4.46
CA GLU A 269 -1.00 -18.31 -4.71
C GLU A 269 -1.37 -17.39 -5.89
N GLU A 270 -1.11 -16.08 -5.75
CA GLU A 270 -1.46 -15.06 -6.76
C GLU A 270 -0.97 -15.41 -8.17
N ASN A 271 0.25 -15.92 -8.29
CA ASN A 271 0.86 -16.28 -9.59
C ASN A 271 0.20 -17.48 -10.28
N ARG A 272 -0.86 -18.07 -9.71
CA ARG A 272 -1.75 -19.03 -10.37
C ARG A 272 -2.83 -18.36 -11.20
N PHE A 273 -3.07 -17.06 -10.99
CA PHE A 273 -4.06 -16.30 -11.75
C PHE A 273 -3.39 -15.53 -12.88
N ILE A 274 -3.99 -15.58 -14.06
CA ILE A 274 -3.48 -14.92 -15.26
C ILE A 274 -4.55 -13.98 -15.79
N LYS A 275 -4.23 -12.70 -15.91
CA LYS A 275 -5.06 -11.72 -16.61
C LYS A 275 -4.81 -11.84 -18.12
N THR A 276 -5.70 -12.50 -18.83
CA THR A 276 -5.67 -12.65 -20.29
C THR A 276 -6.42 -11.49 -20.96
N THR A 277 -5.75 -10.81 -21.88
CA THR A 277 -6.35 -9.77 -22.73
C THR A 277 -7.18 -10.39 -23.84
N LEU A 278 -8.45 -10.00 -23.94
CA LEU A 278 -9.35 -10.38 -25.03
C LEU A 278 -9.41 -9.29 -26.10
N SER A 279 -9.50 -8.03 -25.68
CA SER A 279 -9.47 -6.85 -26.55
C SER A 279 -8.96 -5.63 -25.77
N ILE A 280 -8.21 -4.72 -26.40
CA ILE A 280 -7.69 -3.51 -25.75
C ILE A 280 -7.61 -2.35 -26.74
N GLY A 281 -7.84 -1.14 -26.27
CA GLY A 281 -7.71 0.10 -27.05
C GLY A 281 -8.89 0.40 -27.96
N GLU A 282 -9.93 -0.45 -27.98
CA GLU A 282 -11.10 -0.25 -28.84
C GLU A 282 -12.21 0.60 -28.21
N PHE A 283 -12.22 0.74 -26.88
CA PHE A 283 -13.34 1.30 -26.13
C PHE A 283 -13.24 2.80 -25.92
N THR A 284 -14.33 3.51 -26.19
CA THR A 284 -14.49 4.95 -26.02
C THR A 284 -14.97 5.32 -24.63
N GLU A 285 -16.01 4.67 -24.11
CA GLU A 285 -16.52 4.88 -22.73
C GLU A 285 -17.33 3.63 -22.33
N PRO A 286 -16.68 2.47 -22.07
CA PRO A 286 -17.39 1.23 -21.78
C PRO A 286 -18.15 1.35 -20.45
N THR A 287 -19.35 0.79 -20.38
CA THR A 287 -20.20 0.86 -19.18
C THR A 287 -20.42 -0.53 -18.61
N GLU A 288 -21.21 -1.39 -19.23
CA GLU A 288 -21.51 -2.72 -18.71
C GLU A 288 -21.30 -3.78 -19.79
N MET A 289 -20.99 -5.02 -19.40
CA MET A 289 -20.87 -6.16 -20.31
C MET A 289 -21.84 -7.28 -19.94
N THR A 290 -22.07 -8.19 -20.89
CA THR A 290 -22.74 -9.45 -20.59
C THR A 290 -22.11 -10.60 -21.35
N ILE A 291 -21.85 -11.71 -20.64
CA ILE A 291 -21.20 -12.90 -21.21
C ILE A 291 -22.28 -13.90 -21.66
N LEU A 292 -22.29 -14.25 -22.94
CA LEU A 292 -23.28 -15.15 -23.54
C LEU A 292 -22.91 -16.64 -23.31
N PRO A 293 -23.86 -17.59 -23.46
CA PRO A 293 -23.59 -19.03 -23.24
C PRO A 293 -22.48 -19.62 -24.11
N ASN A 294 -22.23 -19.05 -25.29
CA ASN A 294 -21.14 -19.44 -26.19
C ASN A 294 -19.82 -18.71 -25.89
N LEU A 295 -19.74 -17.97 -24.78
CA LEU A 295 -18.62 -17.13 -24.34
C LEU A 295 -18.36 -15.89 -25.22
N ASP A 296 -19.23 -15.60 -26.19
CA ASP A 296 -19.25 -14.27 -26.81
C ASP A 296 -19.62 -13.21 -25.78
N ILE A 297 -19.15 -11.99 -25.98
CA ILE A 297 -19.36 -10.90 -25.02
C ILE A 297 -19.97 -9.71 -25.72
N LEU A 298 -21.01 -9.14 -25.13
CA LEU A 298 -21.53 -7.84 -25.53
C LEU A 298 -21.05 -6.78 -24.56
N VAL A 299 -20.63 -5.63 -25.07
CA VAL A 299 -20.15 -4.49 -24.29
C VAL A 299 -20.94 -3.25 -24.68
N ALA A 300 -21.61 -2.64 -23.69
CA ALA A 300 -22.23 -1.33 -23.85
C ALA A 300 -21.19 -0.23 -23.71
N GLN A 301 -21.34 0.82 -24.52
CA GLN A 301 -20.60 2.06 -24.36
C GLN A 301 -21.56 3.22 -24.15
N ARG A 302 -21.20 4.15 -23.25
CA ARG A 302 -22.04 5.26 -22.83
C ARG A 302 -22.59 6.09 -24.00
N ARG A 303 -21.84 6.23 -25.09
CA ARG A 303 -22.28 7.00 -26.28
C ARG A 303 -23.30 6.27 -27.16
N GLY A 304 -23.75 5.07 -26.78
CA GLY A 304 -24.85 4.34 -27.42
C GLY A 304 -24.41 3.12 -28.23
N GLU A 305 -23.11 2.85 -28.38
CA GLU A 305 -22.60 1.68 -29.09
C GLU A 305 -22.81 0.39 -28.27
N ILE A 306 -23.17 -0.70 -28.95
CA ILE A 306 -23.01 -2.05 -28.44
C ILE A 306 -21.99 -2.77 -29.30
N LEU A 307 -20.92 -3.23 -28.66
CA LEU A 307 -19.86 -4.01 -29.29
C LEU A 307 -20.05 -5.50 -28.98
N HIS A 308 -19.73 -6.38 -29.93
CA HIS A 308 -19.75 -7.85 -29.82
C HIS A 308 -18.34 -8.40 -30.03
N TYR A 309 -17.87 -9.14 -29.03
CA TYR A 309 -16.64 -9.93 -29.06
C TYR A 309 -17.03 -11.35 -29.44
N ASP A 310 -16.50 -11.82 -30.57
CA ASP A 310 -16.67 -13.18 -31.03
C ASP A 310 -15.53 -14.04 -30.45
N GLN A 311 -15.87 -14.98 -29.56
CA GLN A 311 -14.88 -15.80 -28.86
C GLN A 311 -14.10 -16.71 -29.80
N ALA A 312 -14.69 -17.13 -30.93
CA ALA A 312 -14.06 -18.06 -31.86
C ALA A 312 -12.98 -17.39 -32.72
N THR A 313 -13.19 -16.11 -33.06
CA THR A 313 -12.31 -15.32 -33.93
C THR A 313 -11.43 -14.33 -33.18
N GLY A 314 -11.82 -13.94 -31.97
CA GLY A 314 -11.19 -12.88 -31.19
C GLY A 314 -11.48 -11.47 -31.72
N GLU A 315 -12.46 -11.30 -32.60
CA GLU A 315 -12.77 -10.03 -33.26
C GLU A 315 -13.79 -9.22 -32.45
N MET A 316 -13.58 -7.90 -32.38
CA MET A 316 -14.49 -6.93 -31.75
C MET A 316 -15.25 -6.14 -32.82
N LYS A 317 -16.59 -6.13 -32.80
CA LYS A 317 -17.43 -5.44 -33.80
C LYS A 317 -18.52 -4.61 -33.16
N GLU A 318 -18.81 -3.43 -33.72
CA GLU A 318 -20.05 -2.72 -33.40
C GLU A 318 -21.24 -3.44 -34.05
N VAL A 319 -22.25 -3.81 -33.25
CA VAL A 319 -23.45 -4.51 -33.72
C VAL A 319 -24.72 -3.66 -33.57
N ALA A 320 -24.70 -2.61 -32.75
CA ALA A 320 -25.78 -1.64 -32.63
C ALA A 320 -25.27 -0.26 -32.23
N LYS A 321 -26.06 0.77 -32.58
CA LYS A 321 -25.84 2.16 -32.17
C LYS A 321 -27.18 2.82 -31.80
N PHE A 322 -27.32 3.15 -30.53
CA PHE A 322 -28.47 3.84 -29.97
C PHE A 322 -28.30 5.36 -30.09
N ASP A 323 -29.41 6.07 -30.34
CA ASP A 323 -29.45 7.52 -30.26
C ASP A 323 -29.75 7.95 -28.82
N VAL A 324 -28.72 8.42 -28.11
CA VAL A 324 -28.77 8.64 -26.65
C VAL A 324 -28.36 10.05 -26.24
N TYR A 325 -28.89 10.51 -25.11
CA TYR A 325 -28.42 11.70 -24.41
C TYR A 325 -27.14 11.36 -23.64
N TRP A 326 -25.98 11.68 -24.23
CA TRP A 326 -24.66 11.44 -23.63
C TRP A 326 -23.86 12.73 -23.33
N LYS A 327 -24.43 13.90 -23.65
CA LYS A 327 -23.77 15.20 -23.47
C LYS A 327 -24.79 16.27 -23.07
N ALA A 328 -24.43 17.06 -22.05
CA ALA A 328 -25.23 18.21 -21.64
C ALA A 328 -25.01 19.44 -22.54
N GLU A 329 -26.05 20.25 -22.68
CA GLU A 329 -26.01 21.51 -23.42
C GLU A 329 -25.43 22.67 -22.59
N VAL A 330 -25.40 22.50 -21.26
CA VAL A 330 -24.87 23.50 -20.33
C VAL A 330 -23.35 23.41 -20.25
N GLN A 331 -22.69 24.54 -20.50
CA GLN A 331 -21.22 24.62 -20.44
C GLN A 331 -20.69 24.24 -19.06
N GLY A 332 -19.73 23.31 -19.02
CA GLY A 332 -19.09 22.87 -17.78
C GLY A 332 -19.87 21.80 -17.01
N VAL A 333 -21.01 21.33 -17.53
CA VAL A 333 -21.75 20.19 -17.00
C VAL A 333 -21.47 18.97 -17.87
N ASN A 334 -21.03 17.87 -17.25
CA ASN A 334 -20.91 16.58 -17.92
C ASN A 334 -22.20 15.79 -17.71
N ALA A 335 -22.67 15.10 -18.76
CA ALA A 335 -23.74 14.12 -18.63
C ALA A 335 -23.11 12.74 -18.41
N GLU A 336 -23.54 12.05 -17.36
CA GLU A 336 -23.16 10.66 -17.07
C GLU A 336 -24.13 9.67 -17.73
N GLU A 337 -25.25 10.17 -18.24
CA GLU A 337 -26.23 9.41 -18.98
C GLU A 337 -25.70 8.98 -20.35
N GLY A 338 -26.46 8.09 -20.98
CA GLY A 338 -26.12 7.45 -22.24
C GLY A 338 -26.72 6.05 -22.28
N LEU A 339 -26.00 5.09 -22.82
CA LEU A 339 -26.26 3.66 -22.61
C LEU A 339 -25.51 3.19 -21.35
N MET A 340 -26.25 2.94 -20.29
CA MET A 340 -25.70 2.76 -18.93
C MET A 340 -25.59 1.29 -18.55
N GLY A 341 -26.60 0.47 -18.90
CA GLY A 341 -26.61 -0.94 -18.53
C GLY A 341 -27.01 -1.89 -19.64
N LEU A 342 -26.55 -3.13 -19.48
CA LEU A 342 -26.66 -4.22 -20.45
C LEU A 342 -26.63 -5.56 -19.72
N GLN A 343 -27.64 -6.41 -19.95
CA GLN A 343 -27.63 -7.78 -19.39
C GLN A 343 -28.44 -8.73 -20.25
N LYS A 344 -27.90 -9.94 -20.49
CA LYS A 344 -28.67 -11.01 -21.17
C LYS A 344 -29.82 -11.49 -20.28
N ASP A 345 -30.90 -11.91 -20.90
CA ASP A 345 -31.95 -12.64 -20.18
C ASP A 345 -31.38 -13.97 -19.63
N PRO A 346 -31.73 -14.43 -18.42
CA PRO A 346 -31.29 -15.72 -17.90
C PRO A 346 -31.61 -16.90 -18.83
N ASN A 347 -32.66 -16.78 -19.66
CA ASN A 347 -33.04 -17.77 -20.67
C ASN A 347 -32.54 -17.43 -22.10
N TYR A 348 -31.51 -16.59 -22.22
CA TYR A 348 -30.96 -16.12 -23.50
C TYR A 348 -30.72 -17.25 -24.50
N ALA A 349 -30.21 -18.42 -24.05
CA ALA A 349 -29.99 -19.59 -24.90
C ALA A 349 -31.22 -20.06 -25.69
N THR A 350 -32.42 -19.69 -25.25
CA THR A 350 -33.69 -20.06 -25.89
C THR A 350 -34.43 -18.86 -26.47
N ASN A 351 -34.39 -17.70 -25.78
CA ASN A 351 -35.18 -16.54 -26.17
C ASN A 351 -34.36 -15.46 -26.89
N ASN A 352 -33.03 -15.45 -26.80
CA ASN A 352 -32.15 -14.44 -27.39
C ASN A 352 -32.41 -13.00 -26.93
N TRP A 353 -33.05 -12.77 -25.77
CA TRP A 353 -33.33 -11.43 -25.25
C TRP A 353 -32.11 -10.84 -24.52
N VAL A 354 -31.82 -9.58 -24.80
CA VAL A 354 -30.82 -8.76 -24.08
C VAL A 354 -31.47 -7.45 -23.64
N TYR A 355 -31.34 -7.10 -22.38
CA TYR A 355 -31.87 -5.88 -21.78
C TYR A 355 -30.84 -4.77 -21.90
N ALA A 356 -31.32 -3.56 -22.15
CA ALA A 356 -30.52 -2.34 -22.18
C ALA A 356 -31.21 -1.24 -21.38
N TYR A 357 -30.45 -0.54 -20.54
CA TYR A 357 -30.90 0.65 -19.83
C TYR A 357 -30.17 1.88 -20.36
N TYR A 358 -30.92 2.78 -20.98
CA TYR A 358 -30.35 3.90 -21.73
C TYR A 358 -31.17 5.18 -21.60
N ALA A 359 -30.54 6.31 -21.89
CA ALA A 359 -31.14 7.63 -21.91
C ALA A 359 -31.43 8.02 -23.37
N PRO A 360 -32.67 7.89 -23.88
CA PRO A 360 -32.98 8.25 -25.26
C PRO A 360 -32.66 9.73 -25.52
N ALA A 361 -32.18 10.03 -26.74
CA ALA A 361 -32.08 11.41 -27.20
C ALA A 361 -33.47 12.06 -27.39
N GLY A 362 -33.48 13.39 -27.50
CA GLY A 362 -34.70 14.20 -27.69
C GLY A 362 -35.24 14.82 -26.40
N ASP A 363 -36.47 15.34 -26.45
CA ASP A 363 -37.03 16.21 -25.41
C ASP A 363 -37.54 15.47 -24.16
N LYS A 364 -37.58 14.14 -24.20
CA LYS A 364 -38.14 13.34 -23.09
C LYS A 364 -37.09 13.12 -22.00
N GLU A 365 -37.36 13.68 -20.83
CA GLU A 365 -36.52 13.57 -19.62
C GLU A 365 -36.68 12.20 -18.92
N VAL A 366 -36.30 11.11 -19.58
CA VAL A 366 -36.39 9.75 -19.01
C VAL A 366 -35.15 8.90 -19.30
N ASN A 367 -34.83 8.00 -18.40
CA ASN A 367 -34.00 6.83 -18.67
C ASN A 367 -34.93 5.63 -18.86
N ARG A 368 -34.62 4.75 -19.80
CA ARG A 368 -35.52 3.71 -20.31
C ARG A 368 -34.86 2.34 -20.20
N LEU A 369 -35.61 1.41 -19.61
CA LEU A 369 -35.34 -0.02 -19.67
C LEU A 369 -36.11 -0.61 -20.86
N SER A 370 -35.37 -1.19 -21.80
CA SER A 370 -35.91 -1.96 -22.92
C SER A 370 -35.19 -3.31 -23.05
N ARG A 371 -35.72 -4.20 -23.89
CA ARG A 371 -35.00 -5.38 -24.36
C ARG A 371 -35.11 -5.57 -25.87
N PHE A 372 -34.13 -6.28 -26.42
CA PHE A 372 -33.94 -6.50 -27.86
C PHE A 372 -33.49 -7.94 -28.11
N LYS A 373 -33.77 -8.47 -29.30
CA LYS A 373 -33.23 -9.75 -29.76
C LYS A 373 -31.81 -9.56 -30.27
N PHE A 374 -30.88 -10.36 -29.77
CA PHE A 374 -29.54 -10.51 -30.32
C PHE A 374 -29.26 -11.98 -30.62
N ALA A 375 -29.05 -12.33 -31.89
CA ALA A 375 -28.75 -13.71 -32.28
C ALA A 375 -27.86 -13.73 -33.53
N ASN A 376 -26.97 -14.71 -33.61
CA ASN A 376 -26.06 -14.91 -34.75
C ASN A 376 -25.27 -13.64 -35.13
N GLY A 377 -24.82 -12.88 -34.13
CA GLY A 377 -24.07 -11.63 -34.35
C GLY A 377 -24.92 -10.44 -34.81
N VAL A 378 -26.26 -10.54 -34.80
CA VAL A 378 -27.16 -9.48 -35.26
C VAL A 378 -28.02 -8.96 -34.12
N TRP A 379 -27.98 -7.63 -33.90
CA TRP A 379 -28.87 -6.91 -33.00
C TRP A 379 -30.10 -6.40 -33.76
N ASP A 380 -31.30 -6.87 -33.41
CA ASP A 380 -32.53 -6.46 -34.07
C ASP A 380 -33.17 -5.26 -33.36
N MET A 381 -32.91 -4.05 -33.86
CA MET A 381 -33.51 -2.81 -33.34
C MET A 381 -35.04 -2.78 -33.46
N SER A 382 -35.64 -3.53 -34.39
CA SER A 382 -37.10 -3.56 -34.58
C SER A 382 -37.82 -4.40 -33.52
N SER A 383 -37.08 -5.22 -32.78
CA SER A 383 -37.60 -6.07 -31.72
C SER A 383 -37.77 -5.37 -30.37
N GLU A 384 -37.52 -4.06 -30.30
CA GLU A 384 -37.57 -3.31 -29.04
C GLU A 384 -38.89 -3.52 -28.30
N GLN A 385 -38.77 -3.92 -27.03
CA GLN A 385 -39.86 -3.86 -26.06
C GLN A 385 -39.49 -2.91 -24.93
N ILE A 386 -40.22 -1.80 -24.80
CA ILE A 386 -40.07 -0.83 -23.72
C ILE A 386 -40.77 -1.37 -22.47
N ILE A 387 -40.03 -1.50 -21.37
CA ILE A 387 -40.52 -2.12 -20.14
C ILE A 387 -40.84 -1.08 -19.07
N LEU A 388 -39.90 -0.15 -18.83
CA LEU A 388 -40.02 0.85 -17.77
C LEU A 388 -39.30 2.15 -18.16
N GLU A 389 -39.89 3.28 -17.80
CA GLU A 389 -39.24 4.59 -17.92
C GLU A 389 -39.15 5.26 -16.53
N VAL A 390 -37.95 5.72 -16.21
CA VAL A 390 -37.60 6.42 -14.98
C VAL A 390 -37.37 7.88 -15.32
N TYR A 391 -38.04 8.81 -14.64
CA TYR A 391 -37.80 10.24 -14.84
C TYR A 391 -36.32 10.58 -14.58
N SER A 392 -35.72 11.44 -15.40
CA SER A 392 -34.34 11.92 -15.23
C SER A 392 -34.24 13.36 -15.73
N GLN A 393 -34.02 14.29 -14.81
CA GLN A 393 -33.81 15.71 -15.13
C GLN A 393 -32.53 15.85 -15.97
N ARG A 394 -32.63 16.53 -17.12
CA ARG A 394 -31.50 16.73 -18.04
C ARG A 394 -30.71 17.99 -17.72
N ASN A 395 -29.55 18.13 -18.37
CA ASN A 395 -28.67 19.29 -18.28
C ASN A 395 -28.17 19.60 -16.86
N ILE A 396 -28.20 18.58 -16.00
CA ILE A 396 -27.56 18.54 -14.70
C ILE A 396 -26.62 17.34 -14.67
N CYS A 397 -25.66 17.37 -13.76
CA CYS A 397 -24.93 16.19 -13.30
C CYS A 397 -25.40 15.94 -11.86
N CYS A 398 -25.49 14.72 -11.32
CA CYS A 398 -24.81 13.48 -11.69
C CYS A 398 -25.65 12.25 -11.25
N HIS A 399 -25.01 11.08 -11.20
CA HIS A 399 -25.47 9.83 -10.58
C HIS A 399 -26.63 9.18 -11.31
N THR A 400 -26.28 8.26 -12.19
CA THR A 400 -27.24 7.59 -13.07
C THR A 400 -27.53 6.16 -12.65
N GLY A 401 -26.62 5.51 -11.92
CA GLY A 401 -26.66 4.07 -11.69
C GLY A 401 -26.72 3.32 -13.03
N GLY A 402 -27.68 2.41 -13.14
CA GLY A 402 -28.11 1.84 -14.42
C GLY A 402 -27.70 0.40 -14.66
N SER A 403 -27.08 -0.27 -13.69
CA SER A 403 -26.68 -1.68 -13.80
C SER A 403 -27.88 -2.61 -13.73
N ILE A 404 -27.82 -3.71 -14.49
CA ILE A 404 -28.89 -4.70 -14.61
C ILE A 404 -28.38 -6.08 -14.19
N THR A 405 -29.11 -6.74 -13.28
CA THR A 405 -28.83 -8.14 -12.92
C THR A 405 -30.10 -8.92 -12.68
N PHE A 406 -29.97 -10.24 -12.53
CA PHE A 406 -31.08 -11.15 -12.28
C PHE A 406 -30.79 -12.05 -11.07
N ASP A 407 -31.83 -12.37 -10.31
CA ASP A 407 -31.79 -13.48 -9.34
C ASP A 407 -32.04 -14.84 -10.03
N ALA A 408 -31.89 -15.91 -9.27
CA ALA A 408 -32.09 -17.28 -9.75
C ALA A 408 -33.54 -17.57 -10.17
N GLU A 409 -34.50 -16.82 -9.61
CA GLU A 409 -35.92 -16.87 -10.00
C GLU A 409 -36.21 -16.07 -11.28
N GLY A 410 -35.23 -15.33 -11.81
CA GLY A 410 -35.31 -14.50 -13.00
C GLY A 410 -36.10 -13.21 -12.80
N ASN A 411 -36.14 -12.66 -11.58
CA ASN A 411 -36.54 -11.27 -11.35
C ASN A 411 -35.40 -10.35 -11.78
N LEU A 412 -35.75 -9.27 -12.48
CA LEU A 412 -34.82 -8.24 -12.94
C LEU A 412 -34.61 -7.23 -11.82
N PHE A 413 -33.34 -6.95 -11.52
CA PHE A 413 -32.92 -5.85 -10.69
C PHE A 413 -32.31 -4.74 -11.54
N LEU A 414 -32.73 -3.49 -11.30
CA LEU A 414 -32.23 -2.31 -12.01
C LEU A 414 -31.82 -1.25 -10.99
N SER A 415 -30.56 -0.83 -11.02
CA SER A 415 -30.09 0.29 -10.20
C SER A 415 -30.39 1.63 -10.83
N THR A 416 -30.76 2.63 -10.02
CA THR A 416 -31.01 4.00 -10.47
C THR A 416 -30.34 4.99 -9.53
N GLY A 417 -29.59 5.93 -10.09
CA GLY A 417 -28.98 7.01 -9.32
C GLY A 417 -29.98 8.09 -8.92
N ASP A 418 -29.59 8.93 -7.97
CA ASP A 418 -30.47 9.95 -7.36
C ASP A 418 -30.79 11.14 -8.28
N ASN A 419 -30.01 11.31 -9.37
CA ASN A 419 -30.11 12.43 -10.29
C ASN A 419 -30.10 13.78 -9.54
N SER A 420 -29.19 13.92 -8.59
CA SER A 420 -28.92 15.14 -7.82
C SER A 420 -27.48 15.60 -8.01
N THR A 421 -27.23 16.89 -7.90
CA THR A 421 -25.89 17.46 -8.08
C THR A 421 -25.13 17.51 -6.75
N PRO A 422 -23.86 17.04 -6.73
CA PRO A 422 -22.99 17.14 -5.55
C PRO A 422 -22.25 18.48 -5.45
N PHE A 423 -22.38 19.34 -6.47
CA PHE A 423 -21.65 20.60 -6.58
C PHE A 423 -22.32 21.74 -5.80
N ASN A 424 -21.61 22.85 -5.57
CA ASN A 424 -22.21 23.96 -4.84
C ASN A 424 -23.24 24.68 -5.69
N GLN A 425 -24.25 25.21 -5.01
CA GLN A 425 -25.19 26.13 -5.62
C GLN A 425 -24.45 27.44 -6.01
N PRO A 426 -24.69 27.99 -7.21
CA PRO A 426 -24.16 29.29 -7.57
C PRO A 426 -24.85 30.39 -6.75
N ASN A 427 -24.13 31.49 -6.49
CA ASN A 427 -24.69 32.74 -5.93
C ASN A 427 -25.41 32.61 -4.57
N THR A 428 -25.09 31.60 -3.75
CA THR A 428 -25.58 31.46 -2.38
C THR A 428 -24.46 31.66 -1.36
N PRO A 429 -24.69 32.32 -0.21
CA PRO A 429 -23.71 32.40 0.87
C PRO A 429 -23.50 31.07 1.59
N TYR A 430 -24.55 30.24 1.67
CA TYR A 430 -24.52 28.93 2.32
C TYR A 430 -24.48 27.81 1.29
N LYS A 431 -23.34 27.13 1.22
CA LYS A 431 -23.02 26.15 0.17
C LYS A 431 -23.13 24.71 0.68
N LEU A 432 -23.20 23.78 -0.27
CA LEU A 432 -23.22 22.34 -0.02
C LEU A 432 -21.88 21.83 0.53
N ASN A 433 -20.76 22.25 -0.06
CA ASN A 433 -19.39 21.85 0.29
C ASN A 433 -19.15 20.33 0.31
N GLY A 434 -19.78 19.60 -0.60
CA GLY A 434 -19.60 18.15 -0.74
C GLY A 434 -20.32 17.31 0.33
N TYR A 435 -21.25 17.86 1.10
CA TYR A 435 -22.13 17.10 2.00
C TYR A 435 -23.42 16.67 1.27
N ALA A 436 -24.37 16.07 2.01
CA ALA A 436 -25.69 15.68 1.49
C ALA A 436 -26.48 16.85 0.85
N PRO A 437 -26.96 16.72 -0.41
CA PRO A 437 -27.79 17.73 -1.07
C PRO A 437 -29.18 17.82 -0.42
N LEU A 438 -29.41 18.89 0.37
CA LEU A 438 -30.64 19.12 1.14
C LEU A 438 -31.29 20.49 0.85
N ASP A 439 -30.96 21.14 -0.27
CA ASP A 439 -31.47 22.48 -0.62
C ASP A 439 -32.79 22.41 -1.41
N GLY A 440 -33.91 22.43 -0.70
CA GLY A 440 -35.25 22.38 -1.28
C GLY A 440 -35.82 23.70 -1.81
N ARG A 441 -35.04 24.79 -1.85
CA ARG A 441 -35.55 26.10 -2.30
C ARG A 441 -36.12 26.03 -3.73
N GLU A 442 -37.09 26.89 -4.03
CA GLU A 442 -37.67 26.97 -5.37
C GLU A 442 -36.59 27.26 -6.42
N GLY A 443 -36.58 26.49 -7.52
CA GLY A 443 -35.54 26.56 -8.56
C GLY A 443 -34.27 25.74 -8.29
N ASN A 444 -34.10 25.19 -7.09
CA ASN A 444 -32.89 24.46 -6.68
C ASN A 444 -33.09 22.93 -6.56
N LYS A 445 -34.13 22.38 -7.18
CA LYS A 445 -34.52 20.95 -7.01
C LYS A 445 -33.37 19.97 -7.24
N GLN A 446 -32.41 20.25 -8.13
CA GLN A 446 -31.26 19.40 -8.37
C GLN A 446 -30.31 19.25 -7.15
N TRP A 447 -30.38 20.14 -6.16
CA TRP A 447 -29.60 20.07 -4.91
C TRP A 447 -30.41 19.49 -3.73
N ASP A 448 -31.50 18.78 -4.00
CA ASP A 448 -32.38 18.19 -2.99
C ASP A 448 -32.58 16.69 -3.24
N ALA A 449 -31.67 15.86 -2.75
CA ALA A 449 -31.71 14.40 -2.96
C ALA A 449 -32.91 13.72 -2.26
N ARG A 450 -33.55 14.41 -1.30
CA ARG A 450 -34.80 13.95 -0.67
C ARG A 450 -35.96 13.85 -1.66
N ARG A 451 -35.92 14.58 -2.79
CA ARG A 451 -36.96 14.53 -3.83
C ARG A 451 -36.96 13.22 -4.63
N SER A 452 -35.82 12.51 -4.62
CA SER A 452 -35.57 11.27 -5.35
C SER A 452 -35.26 10.14 -4.37
N SER A 453 -34.03 10.04 -3.86
CA SER A 453 -33.59 8.94 -2.98
C SER A 453 -34.50 8.72 -1.79
N GLY A 454 -34.88 9.80 -1.10
CA GLY A 454 -35.80 9.76 0.04
C GLY A 454 -37.28 9.73 -0.32
N ASN A 455 -37.67 9.88 -1.58
CA ASN A 455 -39.06 9.91 -2.02
C ASN A 455 -39.52 8.51 -2.41
N SER A 456 -40.47 7.95 -1.66
CA SER A 456 -41.04 6.63 -1.93
C SER A 456 -41.88 6.58 -3.21
N ASN A 457 -42.29 7.73 -3.74
CA ASN A 457 -43.07 7.84 -4.97
C ASN A 457 -42.22 8.17 -6.22
N ASP A 458 -40.90 8.07 -6.11
CA ASP A 458 -39.93 8.31 -7.18
C ASP A 458 -39.03 7.07 -7.36
N LEU A 459 -38.69 6.74 -8.61
CA LEU A 459 -37.89 5.56 -8.95
C LEU A 459 -36.39 5.83 -8.98
N ARG A 460 -35.94 7.07 -8.76
CA ARG A 460 -34.51 7.45 -8.70
C ARG A 460 -33.93 7.25 -7.30
N GLY A 461 -32.64 6.92 -7.24
CA GLY A 461 -31.92 6.63 -6.00
C GLY A 461 -32.42 5.34 -5.34
N LYS A 462 -32.64 4.29 -6.16
CA LYS A 462 -33.27 3.01 -5.78
C LYS A 462 -32.53 1.84 -6.45
N ILE A 463 -32.75 0.63 -5.95
CA ILE A 463 -32.69 -0.57 -6.79
C ILE A 463 -34.11 -1.13 -6.90
N LEU A 464 -34.56 -1.27 -8.15
CA LEU A 464 -35.89 -1.75 -8.50
C LEU A 464 -35.85 -3.25 -8.72
N ARG A 465 -36.94 -3.97 -8.40
CA ARG A 465 -37.09 -5.40 -8.63
C ARG A 465 -38.44 -5.69 -9.29
N ILE A 466 -38.42 -6.23 -10.51
CA ILE A 466 -39.60 -6.53 -11.32
C ILE A 466 -39.48 -7.90 -11.99
N LYS A 467 -40.61 -8.50 -12.40
CA LYS A 467 -40.61 -9.73 -13.21
C LYS A 467 -41.19 -9.43 -14.58
N VAL A 468 -40.35 -9.47 -15.61
CA VAL A 468 -40.71 -9.14 -16.99
C VAL A 468 -41.32 -10.36 -17.69
N ALA A 469 -42.48 -10.18 -18.32
CA ALA A 469 -43.17 -11.18 -19.12
C ALA A 469 -42.69 -11.17 -20.58
N GLU A 470 -43.02 -12.19 -21.38
CA GLU A 470 -42.57 -12.32 -22.78
C GLU A 470 -43.09 -11.21 -23.73
N ASP A 471 -44.18 -10.54 -23.38
CA ASP A 471 -44.72 -9.40 -24.15
C ASP A 471 -44.10 -8.05 -23.77
N GLY A 472 -43.18 -8.02 -22.79
CA GLY A 472 -42.52 -6.81 -22.29
C GLY A 472 -43.28 -6.11 -21.16
N SER A 473 -44.49 -6.58 -20.80
CA SER A 473 -45.14 -6.17 -19.55
C SER A 473 -44.37 -6.73 -18.34
N TYR A 474 -44.62 -6.19 -17.15
CA TYR A 474 -44.01 -6.71 -15.93
C TYR A 474 -45.00 -6.82 -14.77
N THR A 475 -44.64 -7.65 -13.80
CA THR A 475 -45.33 -7.81 -12.53
C THR A 475 -44.41 -7.43 -11.37
N ILE A 476 -44.99 -7.17 -10.20
CA ILE A 476 -44.26 -6.85 -8.97
C ILE A 476 -44.04 -8.15 -8.17
N PRO A 477 -42.79 -8.58 -7.96
CA PRO A 477 -42.48 -9.70 -7.09
C PRO A 477 -42.85 -9.41 -5.63
N GLU A 478 -43.22 -10.45 -4.88
CA GLU A 478 -43.45 -10.32 -3.44
C GLU A 478 -42.16 -9.96 -2.68
N GLY A 479 -42.29 -9.21 -1.59
CA GLY A 479 -41.17 -8.83 -0.74
C GLY A 479 -40.40 -7.58 -1.18
N ASN A 480 -40.91 -6.80 -2.13
CA ASN A 480 -40.45 -5.42 -2.35
C ASN A 480 -40.79 -4.52 -1.16
N LEU A 481 -40.08 -3.40 -1.01
CA LEU A 481 -40.13 -2.54 0.18
C LEU A 481 -41.54 -2.00 0.44
N TYR A 482 -42.25 -1.65 -0.63
CA TYR A 482 -43.63 -1.16 -0.55
C TYR A 482 -44.59 -2.14 -1.25
N PRO A 483 -45.58 -2.67 -0.53
CA PRO A 483 -46.61 -3.51 -1.13
C PRO A 483 -47.36 -2.80 -2.26
N GLN A 484 -47.80 -3.55 -3.27
CA GLN A 484 -48.62 -3.02 -4.35
C GLN A 484 -49.90 -2.36 -3.81
N GLY A 485 -50.18 -1.14 -4.28
CA GLY A 485 -51.33 -0.35 -3.84
C GLY A 485 -51.06 0.57 -2.63
N THR A 486 -49.84 0.59 -2.09
CA THR A 486 -49.44 1.55 -1.06
C THR A 486 -49.54 2.98 -1.61
N GLU A 487 -50.39 3.82 -1.01
CA GLU A 487 -50.56 5.22 -1.43
C GLU A 487 -49.27 6.01 -1.21
N GLY A 488 -48.86 6.79 -2.22
CA GLY A 488 -47.62 7.58 -2.15
C GLY A 488 -46.33 6.74 -2.22
N ALA A 489 -46.39 5.49 -2.69
CA ALA A 489 -45.20 4.67 -2.88
C ALA A 489 -45.23 3.88 -4.19
N ARG A 490 -44.04 3.58 -4.72
CA ARG A 490 -43.84 2.79 -5.93
C ARG A 490 -43.50 1.35 -5.57
N PRO A 491 -44.32 0.36 -5.98
CA PRO A 491 -44.10 -1.04 -5.59
C PRO A 491 -42.92 -1.71 -6.30
N GLU A 492 -42.34 -1.08 -7.31
CA GLU A 492 -41.11 -1.53 -7.98
C GLU A 492 -39.87 -1.46 -7.06
N ILE A 493 -39.93 -0.65 -5.99
CA ILE A 493 -38.78 -0.36 -5.12
C ILE A 493 -38.45 -1.57 -4.24
N TYR A 494 -37.25 -2.13 -4.41
CA TYR A 494 -36.69 -3.14 -3.51
C TYR A 494 -35.78 -2.52 -2.45
N THR A 495 -34.89 -1.62 -2.86
CA THR A 495 -34.10 -0.80 -1.94
C THR A 495 -34.33 0.69 -2.20
N GLN A 496 -34.36 1.46 -1.12
CA GLN A 496 -34.51 2.92 -1.15
C GLN A 496 -33.31 3.61 -0.48
N GLY A 497 -33.07 4.86 -0.84
CA GLY A 497 -32.16 5.73 -0.10
C GLY A 497 -30.73 5.55 -0.57
N LEU A 498 -30.55 5.54 -1.90
CA LEU A 498 -29.25 5.35 -2.55
C LEU A 498 -28.85 6.62 -3.30
N ARG A 499 -27.55 6.89 -3.37
CA ARG A 499 -26.97 8.00 -4.13
C ARG A 499 -26.64 7.58 -5.56
N ASN A 500 -25.66 6.70 -5.71
CA ASN A 500 -25.17 6.22 -7.01
C ASN A 500 -24.81 4.72 -6.94
N PRO A 501 -25.82 3.82 -6.88
CA PRO A 501 -25.60 2.37 -6.86
C PRO A 501 -25.13 1.89 -8.24
N TYR A 502 -23.83 1.90 -8.47
CA TYR A 502 -23.31 1.88 -9.85
C TYR A 502 -23.19 0.47 -10.43
N ARG A 503 -22.62 -0.49 -9.68
CA ARG A 503 -22.58 -1.91 -10.07
C ARG A 503 -23.25 -2.77 -9.02
N ILE A 504 -24.21 -3.58 -9.47
CA ILE A 504 -25.02 -4.45 -8.61
C ILE A 504 -24.79 -5.92 -8.95
N SER A 505 -24.88 -6.78 -7.95
CA SER A 505 -24.79 -8.22 -8.12
C SER A 505 -25.76 -8.94 -7.19
N VAL A 506 -26.36 -10.03 -7.65
CA VAL A 506 -27.20 -10.88 -6.81
C VAL A 506 -26.52 -12.22 -6.63
N ASP A 507 -26.37 -12.64 -5.38
CA ASP A 507 -25.93 -13.97 -5.04
C ASP A 507 -26.98 -15.00 -5.51
N GLN A 508 -26.55 -15.87 -6.43
CA GLN A 508 -27.43 -16.81 -7.11
C GLN A 508 -27.91 -17.97 -6.22
N LYS A 509 -27.36 -18.15 -5.00
CA LYS A 509 -27.78 -19.20 -4.07
C LYS A 509 -28.69 -18.70 -2.95
N ASN A 510 -28.40 -17.54 -2.37
CA ASN A 510 -29.17 -17.02 -1.24
C ASN A 510 -30.05 -15.79 -1.59
N GLY A 511 -29.89 -15.21 -2.78
CA GLY A 511 -30.68 -14.07 -3.26
C GLY A 511 -30.29 -12.72 -2.65
N PHE A 512 -29.17 -12.63 -1.91
CA PHE A 512 -28.69 -11.38 -1.35
C PHE A 512 -28.20 -10.46 -2.48
N LEU A 513 -28.63 -9.20 -2.42
CA LEU A 513 -28.24 -8.16 -3.36
C LEU A 513 -27.06 -7.37 -2.79
N TYR A 514 -26.02 -7.20 -3.60
CA TYR A 514 -24.85 -6.40 -3.28
C TYR A 514 -24.69 -5.26 -4.28
N TRP A 515 -24.17 -4.11 -3.83
CA TRP A 515 -23.81 -3.03 -4.73
C TRP A 515 -22.69 -2.17 -4.18
N GLY A 516 -21.94 -1.55 -5.08
CA GLY A 516 -21.08 -0.43 -4.73
C GLY A 516 -21.82 0.89 -4.87
N GLU A 517 -21.64 1.77 -3.88
CA GLU A 517 -22.26 3.08 -3.80
C GLU A 517 -21.22 4.18 -3.64
N VAL A 518 -21.19 5.09 -4.62
CA VAL A 518 -20.33 6.27 -4.58
C VAL A 518 -20.99 7.34 -3.74
N GLY A 519 -20.34 7.76 -2.65
CA GLY A 519 -20.87 8.78 -1.74
C GLY A 519 -20.39 10.20 -2.05
N PRO A 520 -20.62 11.16 -1.13
CA PRO A 520 -20.36 12.58 -1.37
C PRO A 520 -18.89 12.98 -1.10
N ASP A 521 -18.48 14.20 -1.43
CA ASP A 521 -17.04 14.57 -1.52
C ASP A 521 -16.46 15.30 -0.29
N ALA A 522 -17.24 15.47 0.78
CA ALA A 522 -16.76 16.11 2.01
C ALA A 522 -15.57 15.34 2.60
N SER A 523 -14.41 15.99 2.72
CA SER A 523 -13.17 15.33 3.19
C SER A 523 -13.06 15.22 4.72
N ASN A 524 -13.81 16.04 5.47
CA ASN A 524 -13.76 16.10 6.93
C ASN A 524 -15.17 16.07 7.50
N ASP A 525 -15.30 15.63 8.76
CA ASP A 525 -16.56 15.65 9.47
C ASP A 525 -16.97 17.09 9.84
N SER A 526 -18.27 17.32 9.87
CA SER A 526 -18.90 18.54 10.38
C SER A 526 -20.15 18.18 11.17
N LEU A 527 -19.99 17.28 12.14
CA LEU A 527 -21.08 16.59 12.86
C LEU A 527 -22.09 17.55 13.52
N ASP A 528 -21.64 18.74 13.95
CA ASP A 528 -22.49 19.74 14.59
C ASP A 528 -23.21 20.68 13.61
N VAL A 529 -22.86 20.67 12.33
CA VAL A 529 -23.38 21.63 11.34
C VAL A 529 -24.01 20.95 10.13
N LYS A 530 -23.26 20.08 9.43
CA LYS A 530 -23.70 19.42 8.19
C LYS A 530 -23.87 17.91 8.36
N GLY A 531 -23.04 17.27 9.15
CA GLY A 531 -23.00 15.81 9.31
C GLY A 531 -21.62 15.22 9.04
N PRO A 532 -21.55 13.90 8.79
CA PRO A 532 -20.29 13.19 8.56
C PRO A 532 -19.63 13.60 7.24
N ARG A 533 -18.32 13.31 7.14
CA ARG A 533 -17.56 13.28 5.89
C ARG A 533 -18.17 12.27 4.92
N GLY A 534 -17.73 12.31 3.67
CA GLY A 534 -18.16 11.32 2.69
C GLY A 534 -17.60 9.94 2.99
N TYR A 535 -18.37 8.90 2.68
CA TYR A 535 -17.97 7.48 2.60
C TYR A 535 -18.36 6.92 1.23
N ASP A 536 -17.56 6.03 0.66
CA ASP A 536 -18.07 5.09 -0.35
C ASP A 536 -18.43 3.80 0.38
N GLU A 537 -19.41 3.08 -0.15
CA GLU A 537 -19.98 1.91 0.51
C GLU A 537 -20.01 0.71 -0.43
N VAL A 538 -19.72 -0.48 0.10
CA VAL A 538 -20.27 -1.71 -0.44
C VAL A 538 -21.44 -2.08 0.45
N ASN A 539 -22.62 -2.24 -0.14
CA ASN A 539 -23.85 -2.49 0.56
C ASN A 539 -24.39 -3.90 0.31
N GLN A 540 -25.19 -4.39 1.25
CA GLN A 540 -25.84 -5.70 1.19
C GLN A 540 -27.31 -5.58 1.60
N ALA A 541 -28.21 -6.07 0.76
CA ALA A 541 -29.62 -6.21 1.07
C ALA A 541 -30.00 -7.70 1.11
N ARG A 542 -30.11 -8.24 2.33
CA ARG A 542 -30.65 -9.59 2.59
C ARG A 542 -32.16 -9.68 2.37
N LYS A 543 -32.81 -8.53 2.41
CA LYS A 543 -34.24 -8.27 2.17
C LYS A 543 -34.39 -6.83 1.69
N ALA A 544 -35.57 -6.48 1.21
CA ALA A 544 -35.91 -5.08 0.89
C ALA A 544 -35.71 -4.15 2.10
N GLY A 545 -35.20 -2.94 1.86
CA GLY A 545 -34.81 -2.02 2.94
C GLY A 545 -34.54 -0.58 2.50
N HIS A 546 -34.35 0.29 3.47
CA HIS A 546 -33.96 1.69 3.28
C HIS A 546 -32.50 1.87 3.74
N PHE A 547 -31.62 2.38 2.89
CA PHE A 547 -30.17 2.43 3.10
C PHE A 547 -29.65 3.88 3.27
N GLY A 548 -30.54 4.79 3.65
CA GLY A 548 -30.14 5.98 4.40
C GLY A 548 -29.96 7.25 3.59
N TRP A 549 -29.43 7.24 2.37
CA TRP A 549 -29.14 8.47 1.64
C TRP A 549 -30.43 9.27 1.31
N PRO A 550 -30.47 10.61 1.52
CA PRO A 550 -29.40 11.52 1.97
C PRO A 550 -29.40 11.84 3.48
N TYR A 551 -30.05 11.01 4.29
CA TYR A 551 -30.23 11.22 5.73
C TYR A 551 -29.07 10.69 6.56
N THR A 552 -28.50 9.54 6.16
CA THR A 552 -27.37 8.89 6.82
C THR A 552 -26.37 8.35 5.79
N ILE A 553 -25.21 7.91 6.27
CA ILE A 553 -24.16 7.26 5.48
C ILE A 553 -23.29 6.35 6.39
N GLY A 554 -22.62 5.35 5.83
CA GLY A 554 -21.76 4.40 6.53
C GLY A 554 -22.55 3.58 7.55
N ASP A 555 -22.05 3.52 8.79
CA ASP A 555 -22.75 2.90 9.92
C ASP A 555 -23.85 3.81 10.49
N ASN A 556 -24.77 4.25 9.62
CA ASN A 556 -25.87 5.15 9.95
C ASN A 556 -25.46 6.51 10.56
N TYR A 557 -24.27 7.01 10.23
CA TYR A 557 -23.85 8.35 10.63
C TYR A 557 -24.81 9.40 10.05
N SER A 558 -25.46 10.16 10.93
CA SER A 558 -26.58 11.02 10.52
C SER A 558 -26.12 12.38 10.02
N TYR A 559 -26.63 12.79 8.86
CA TYR A 559 -26.59 14.17 8.41
C TYR A 559 -27.55 15.05 9.22
N ARG A 560 -27.35 16.37 9.12
CA ARG A 560 -28.20 17.36 9.78
C ARG A 560 -29.01 18.15 8.79
N GLU A 561 -30.22 18.49 9.21
CA GLU A 561 -30.99 19.53 8.54
C GLU A 561 -30.23 20.85 8.53
N TYR A 562 -30.31 21.55 7.41
CA TYR A 562 -29.63 22.81 7.21
C TYR A 562 -30.45 23.74 6.34
N ASN A 563 -30.73 24.94 6.82
CA ASN A 563 -31.44 25.95 6.04
C ASN A 563 -30.47 26.70 5.13
N TYR A 564 -30.53 26.45 3.81
CA TYR A 564 -29.66 27.08 2.81
C TYR A 564 -30.04 28.54 2.48
N GLU A 565 -31.15 29.05 3.00
CA GLU A 565 -31.53 30.47 2.92
C GLU A 565 -30.95 31.27 4.08
N THR A 566 -31.09 30.78 5.31
CA THR A 566 -30.74 31.53 6.54
C THR A 566 -29.41 31.11 7.17
N GLY A 567 -28.93 29.90 6.88
CA GLY A 567 -27.77 29.28 7.51
C GLY A 567 -28.07 28.61 8.86
N GLU A 568 -29.35 28.57 9.26
CA GLU A 568 -29.79 27.96 10.52
C GLU A 568 -29.59 26.44 10.52
N LEU A 569 -29.17 25.92 11.68
CA LEU A 569 -28.93 24.50 11.92
C LEU A 569 -30.22 23.83 12.40
N GLY A 570 -30.57 22.71 11.79
CA GLY A 570 -31.67 21.86 12.25
C GLY A 570 -31.18 20.63 13.00
N GLN A 571 -32.10 19.68 13.20
CA GLN A 571 -31.80 18.45 13.94
C GLN A 571 -31.02 17.45 13.07
N ALA A 572 -30.31 16.52 13.72
CA ALA A 572 -29.81 15.34 13.03
C ALA A 572 -30.99 14.46 12.63
N PHE A 573 -30.92 13.84 11.45
CA PHE A 573 -31.97 12.91 11.03
C PHE A 573 -31.99 11.67 11.92
N ASP A 574 -33.19 11.14 12.17
CA ASP A 574 -33.39 9.93 12.98
C ASP A 574 -33.29 8.67 12.10
N PRO A 575 -32.26 7.82 12.26
CA PRO A 575 -32.11 6.60 11.48
C PRO A 575 -33.24 5.58 11.75
N ALA A 576 -33.96 5.65 12.88
CA ALA A 576 -35.09 4.76 13.16
C ALA A 576 -36.34 5.05 12.29
N GLY A 577 -36.33 6.13 11.53
CA GLY A 577 -37.35 6.45 10.55
C GLY A 577 -37.22 7.92 10.14
N PRO A 578 -36.36 8.26 9.19
CA PRO A 578 -36.14 9.66 8.84
C PRO A 578 -37.41 10.28 8.25
N GLU A 579 -37.59 11.58 8.49
CA GLU A 579 -38.70 12.34 7.92
C GLU A 579 -38.29 13.02 6.62
N ASN A 580 -39.00 12.73 5.54
CA ASN A 580 -38.84 13.43 4.28
C ASN A 580 -39.65 14.74 4.29
N ASN A 581 -38.98 15.79 4.77
CA ASN A 581 -39.48 17.17 4.83
C ASN A 581 -39.17 18.01 3.58
N SER A 582 -38.75 17.38 2.47
CA SER A 582 -38.55 18.12 1.22
C SER A 582 -39.87 18.74 0.72
N PRO A 583 -39.86 20.00 0.26
CA PRO A 583 -41.03 20.59 -0.41
C PRO A 583 -41.33 19.93 -1.77
N ASN A 584 -40.41 19.10 -2.28
CA ASN A 584 -40.54 18.35 -3.53
C ASN A 584 -40.95 16.87 -3.30
N ASN A 585 -41.22 16.47 -2.06
CA ASN A 585 -41.65 15.11 -1.75
C ASN A 585 -43.12 14.89 -2.17
N THR A 586 -43.34 13.82 -2.94
CA THR A 586 -44.68 13.38 -3.39
C THR A 586 -45.07 12.01 -2.82
N GLY A 587 -44.24 11.45 -1.96
CA GLY A 587 -44.45 10.16 -1.32
C GLY A 587 -44.70 10.26 0.18
N LEU A 588 -44.30 9.21 0.90
CA LEU A 588 -44.43 9.11 2.35
C LEU A 588 -43.57 10.17 3.04
N LYS A 589 -44.10 10.75 4.13
CA LYS A 589 -43.35 11.67 4.99
C LYS A 589 -42.46 10.95 5.98
N LYS A 590 -42.97 9.90 6.63
CA LYS A 590 -42.20 9.05 7.54
C LYS A 590 -41.70 7.84 6.76
N LEU A 591 -40.39 7.68 6.70
CA LEU A 591 -39.75 6.58 5.97
C LEU A 591 -39.49 5.38 6.89
N PRO A 592 -39.25 4.18 6.33
CA PRO A 592 -38.79 3.02 7.10
C PRO A 592 -37.46 3.29 7.82
N PRO A 593 -37.15 2.54 8.89
CA PRO A 593 -35.84 2.56 9.52
C PRO A 593 -34.71 2.29 8.52
N VAL A 594 -33.55 2.88 8.76
CA VAL A 594 -32.36 2.73 7.93
C VAL A 594 -31.55 1.50 8.33
N GLU A 595 -31.11 0.74 7.34
CA GLU A 595 -30.13 -0.34 7.47
C GLU A 595 -28.71 0.22 7.25
N PRO A 596 -27.72 -0.16 8.09
CA PRO A 596 -26.34 0.33 7.95
C PRO A 596 -25.63 -0.26 6.72
N ALA A 597 -24.58 0.40 6.28
CA ALA A 597 -23.73 -0.09 5.20
C ALA A 597 -23.00 -1.39 5.60
N PHE A 598 -22.76 -2.27 4.63
CA PHE A 598 -22.05 -3.53 4.88
C PHE A 598 -20.54 -3.31 5.05
N ILE A 599 -19.94 -2.47 4.21
CA ILE A 599 -18.54 -2.01 4.27
C ILE A 599 -18.50 -0.54 3.86
N TRP A 600 -17.75 0.32 4.55
CA TRP A 600 -17.64 1.73 4.21
C TRP A 600 -16.23 2.30 4.39
N TYR A 601 -15.84 3.27 3.55
CA TYR A 601 -14.52 3.89 3.63
C TYR A 601 -14.45 5.33 3.12
N PRO A 602 -13.69 6.21 3.81
CA PRO A 602 -13.49 7.59 3.38
C PRO A 602 -12.33 7.68 2.35
N TYR A 603 -12.00 8.91 1.95
CA TYR A 603 -10.77 9.20 1.21
C TYR A 603 -9.49 8.83 2.00
N GLY A 604 -9.52 8.99 3.33
CA GLY A 604 -8.46 8.56 4.23
C GLY A 604 -8.55 7.07 4.59
N ALA A 605 -7.71 6.63 5.52
CA ALA A 605 -7.81 5.27 6.05
C ALA A 605 -9.14 5.10 6.80
N SER A 606 -9.85 4.01 6.51
CA SER A 606 -11.03 3.61 7.29
C SER A 606 -10.57 3.02 8.62
N PRO A 607 -11.05 3.50 9.78
CA PRO A 607 -10.76 2.86 11.05
C PRO A 607 -11.30 1.43 11.14
N GLU A 608 -12.45 1.17 10.51
CA GLU A 608 -13.13 -0.12 10.56
C GLU A 608 -12.62 -1.08 9.47
N PHE A 609 -12.22 -0.54 8.31
CA PHE A 609 -11.78 -1.31 7.16
C PHE A 609 -10.46 -0.77 6.55
N PRO A 610 -9.37 -0.68 7.35
CA PRO A 610 -8.13 -0.02 6.93
C PRO A 610 -7.49 -0.68 5.71
N GLN A 611 -7.75 -1.97 5.49
CA GLN A 611 -7.33 -2.74 4.31
C GLN A 611 -7.73 -2.09 3.00
N LEU A 612 -8.82 -1.30 2.95
CA LEU A 612 -9.30 -0.63 1.74
C LEU A 612 -8.37 0.49 1.26
N GLY A 613 -7.40 0.89 2.10
CA GLY A 613 -6.38 1.87 1.79
C GLY A 613 -6.89 3.31 1.78
N THR A 614 -6.13 4.20 1.14
CA THR A 614 -6.43 5.63 1.03
C THR A 614 -6.45 6.08 -0.44
N GLY A 615 -6.90 7.30 -0.70
CA GLY A 615 -6.96 7.89 -2.05
C GLY A 615 -8.37 8.13 -2.54
N GLY A 616 -8.50 8.47 -3.83
CA GLY A 616 -9.82 8.55 -4.46
C GLY A 616 -10.57 7.22 -4.36
N ARG A 617 -11.89 7.26 -4.50
CA ARG A 617 -12.77 6.14 -4.15
C ARG A 617 -13.89 6.00 -5.16
N ASN A 618 -14.21 4.76 -5.48
CA ASN A 618 -15.39 4.41 -6.26
C ASN A 618 -15.68 2.93 -6.03
N ALA A 619 -16.47 2.64 -5.00
CA ALA A 619 -16.83 1.27 -4.62
C ALA A 619 -17.70 0.61 -5.70
N MET A 620 -17.39 -0.65 -6.01
CA MET A 620 -18.17 -1.53 -6.88
C MET A 620 -18.29 -2.92 -6.27
N ALA A 621 -19.41 -3.59 -6.51
CA ALA A 621 -19.64 -4.97 -6.08
C ALA A 621 -19.69 -5.89 -7.29
N GLY A 622 -18.94 -7.00 -7.21
CA GLY A 622 -18.92 -8.07 -8.18
C GLY A 622 -19.70 -9.29 -7.71
N PRO A 623 -19.52 -10.44 -8.37
CA PRO A 623 -20.26 -11.67 -8.08
C PRO A 623 -19.82 -12.34 -6.77
N VAL A 624 -20.75 -13.10 -6.17
CA VAL A 624 -20.43 -14.14 -5.18
C VAL A 624 -20.12 -15.43 -5.93
N TYR A 625 -19.03 -16.10 -5.58
CA TYR A 625 -18.56 -17.30 -6.28
C TYR A 625 -19.01 -18.60 -5.62
N TYR A 626 -19.42 -19.58 -6.42
CA TYR A 626 -19.70 -20.95 -6.01
C TYR A 626 -19.21 -21.96 -7.04
N SER A 627 -18.25 -22.79 -6.65
CA SER A 627 -17.55 -23.72 -7.53
C SER A 627 -18.45 -24.79 -8.15
N ASP A 628 -19.51 -25.21 -7.47
CA ASP A 628 -20.47 -26.20 -7.93
C ASP A 628 -21.41 -25.71 -9.05
N MET A 629 -21.41 -24.40 -9.34
CA MET A 629 -22.14 -23.83 -10.47
C MET A 629 -21.38 -23.90 -11.80
N TYR A 630 -20.10 -24.31 -11.78
CA TYR A 630 -19.21 -24.20 -12.94
C TYR A 630 -18.43 -25.50 -13.22
N PRO A 631 -17.95 -25.70 -14.47
CA PRO A 631 -17.14 -26.86 -14.83
C PRO A 631 -15.83 -26.94 -14.04
N ALA A 632 -15.49 -28.13 -13.52
CA ALA A 632 -14.31 -28.33 -12.67
C ALA A 632 -12.98 -27.99 -13.38
N GLU A 633 -12.94 -28.11 -14.70
CA GLU A 633 -11.74 -27.93 -15.52
C GLU A 633 -11.34 -26.46 -15.71
N THR A 634 -12.29 -25.53 -15.56
CA THR A 634 -12.09 -24.11 -15.92
C THR A 634 -12.42 -23.14 -14.79
N ARG A 635 -13.10 -23.62 -13.74
CA ARG A 635 -13.55 -22.82 -12.62
C ARG A 635 -12.42 -22.32 -11.72
N MET A 636 -12.71 -21.25 -10.97
CA MET A 636 -11.87 -20.79 -9.87
C MET A 636 -11.77 -21.83 -8.72
N PRO A 637 -10.79 -21.71 -7.80
CA PRO A 637 -10.65 -22.62 -6.68
C PRO A 637 -11.82 -22.56 -5.68
N ASP A 638 -12.17 -23.70 -5.09
CA ASP A 638 -13.15 -23.85 -4.00
C ASP A 638 -12.85 -22.97 -2.77
N TYR A 639 -11.63 -22.41 -2.64
CA TYR A 639 -11.29 -21.42 -1.62
C TYR A 639 -12.21 -20.18 -1.65
N PHE A 640 -12.72 -19.82 -2.83
CA PHE A 640 -13.59 -18.66 -3.01
C PHE A 640 -15.09 -18.97 -2.83
N ASP A 641 -15.47 -20.20 -2.47
CA ASP A 641 -16.87 -20.57 -2.31
C ASP A 641 -17.57 -19.72 -1.25
N GLY A 642 -18.71 -19.12 -1.64
CA GLY A 642 -19.50 -18.23 -0.80
C GLY A 642 -18.89 -16.85 -0.55
N LYS A 643 -17.78 -16.51 -1.22
CA LYS A 643 -17.11 -15.21 -1.04
C LYS A 643 -17.54 -14.19 -2.09
N LEU A 644 -17.66 -12.94 -1.66
CA LEU A 644 -18.01 -11.80 -2.50
C LEU A 644 -16.74 -11.16 -3.08
N PHE A 645 -16.69 -10.97 -4.39
CA PHE A 645 -15.68 -10.12 -5.02
C PHE A 645 -16.14 -8.66 -4.99
N ILE A 646 -15.30 -7.77 -4.48
CA ILE A 646 -15.51 -6.32 -4.51
C ILE A 646 -14.31 -5.67 -5.21
N TYR A 647 -14.52 -4.50 -5.80
CA TYR A 647 -13.46 -3.80 -6.52
C TYR A 647 -13.65 -2.30 -6.45
N ASP A 648 -12.57 -1.55 -6.65
CA ASP A 648 -12.61 -0.08 -6.67
C ASP A 648 -12.05 0.45 -7.99
N TRP A 649 -12.86 1.28 -8.65
CA TRP A 649 -12.53 1.85 -9.95
C TRP A 649 -11.38 2.87 -9.89
N ILE A 650 -11.27 3.67 -8.83
CA ILE A 650 -10.16 4.64 -8.71
C ILE A 650 -8.88 3.96 -8.22
N ARG A 651 -8.98 3.13 -7.19
CA ARG A 651 -7.83 2.53 -6.50
C ARG A 651 -7.28 1.31 -7.24
N GLY A 652 -8.05 0.71 -8.15
CA GLY A 652 -7.57 -0.32 -9.06
C GLY A 652 -7.24 -1.64 -8.36
N TRP A 653 -7.96 -1.98 -7.29
CA TRP A 653 -7.82 -3.26 -6.59
C TRP A 653 -9.08 -4.12 -6.74
N ILE A 654 -8.90 -5.42 -6.56
CA ILE A 654 -9.96 -6.40 -6.31
C ILE A 654 -9.70 -6.98 -4.91
N LYS A 655 -10.75 -7.15 -4.13
CA LYS A 655 -10.72 -7.81 -2.82
C LYS A 655 -11.80 -8.87 -2.74
N VAL A 656 -11.54 -9.89 -1.94
CA VAL A 656 -12.49 -10.96 -1.65
C VAL A 656 -12.95 -10.83 -0.21
N VAL A 657 -14.26 -10.81 -0.01
CA VAL A 657 -14.90 -10.73 1.30
C VAL A 657 -15.41 -12.11 1.69
N THR A 658 -14.90 -12.61 2.81
CA THR A 658 -15.40 -13.80 3.49
C THR A 658 -16.54 -13.38 4.42
N MET A 659 -17.67 -14.07 4.30
CA MET A 659 -18.86 -13.84 5.10
C MET A 659 -19.16 -15.06 5.98
N GLN A 660 -19.76 -14.81 7.14
CA GLN A 660 -20.36 -15.85 7.96
C GLN A 660 -21.60 -16.43 7.27
N GLU A 661 -22.08 -17.59 7.73
CA GLU A 661 -23.25 -18.27 7.14
C GLU A 661 -24.52 -17.40 7.13
N ASN A 662 -24.64 -16.48 8.08
CA ASN A 662 -25.75 -15.53 8.15
C ASN A 662 -25.60 -14.30 7.23
N GLY A 663 -24.48 -14.19 6.50
CA GLY A 663 -24.13 -13.09 5.59
C GLY A 663 -23.35 -11.94 6.22
N ASP A 664 -23.00 -12.01 7.52
CA ASP A 664 -22.21 -10.97 8.18
C ASP A 664 -20.76 -10.97 7.69
N PHE A 665 -20.11 -9.81 7.69
CA PHE A 665 -18.69 -9.68 7.37
C PHE A 665 -17.86 -10.50 8.37
N ASP A 666 -16.85 -11.22 7.88
CA ASP A 666 -15.90 -11.94 8.73
C ASP A 666 -14.46 -11.50 8.49
N LYS A 667 -14.06 -11.44 7.22
CA LYS A 667 -12.71 -11.08 6.79
C LYS A 667 -12.71 -10.57 5.35
N MET A 668 -11.69 -9.81 4.99
CA MET A 668 -11.42 -9.43 3.61
C MET A 668 -9.94 -9.57 3.26
N GLU A 669 -9.65 -9.99 2.03
CA GLU A 669 -8.29 -10.20 1.53
C GLU A 669 -8.09 -9.59 0.14
N PRO A 670 -6.86 -9.20 -0.24
CA PRO A 670 -6.58 -8.75 -1.60
C PRO A 670 -6.64 -9.92 -2.60
N PHE A 671 -7.09 -9.64 -3.82
CA PHE A 671 -7.05 -10.56 -4.95
C PHE A 671 -6.14 -10.01 -6.05
N MET A 672 -5.10 -10.76 -6.40
CA MET A 672 -4.06 -10.35 -7.36
C MET A 672 -3.46 -8.95 -7.08
N PRO A 673 -2.96 -8.67 -5.85
CA PRO A 673 -2.45 -7.34 -5.49
C PRO A 673 -1.24 -6.86 -6.30
N GLY A 674 -0.47 -7.77 -6.93
CA GLY A 674 0.62 -7.43 -7.84
C GLY A 674 0.16 -7.11 -9.27
N THR A 675 -1.13 -7.32 -9.59
CA THR A 675 -1.69 -7.06 -10.91
C THR A 675 -2.26 -5.65 -11.00
N LYS A 676 -1.86 -4.92 -12.05
CA LYS A 676 -2.42 -3.59 -12.33
C LYS A 676 -3.77 -3.72 -13.03
N PHE A 677 -4.78 -3.07 -12.46
CA PHE A 677 -6.09 -2.89 -13.06
C PHE A 677 -6.33 -1.42 -13.40
N ASN A 678 -6.86 -1.13 -14.59
CA ASN A 678 -7.10 0.23 -15.06
C ASN A 678 -8.58 0.56 -15.01
N ALA A 679 -9.05 1.17 -13.92
CA ALA A 679 -10.40 1.70 -13.85
C ALA A 679 -11.45 0.61 -14.11
N LEU A 680 -11.45 -0.41 -13.25
CA LEU A 680 -12.35 -1.58 -13.28
C LEU A 680 -13.81 -1.11 -13.31
N MET A 681 -14.47 -1.34 -14.44
CA MET A 681 -15.79 -0.80 -14.72
C MET A 681 -16.88 -1.85 -14.51
N ASP A 682 -16.60 -3.11 -14.82
CA ASP A 682 -17.57 -4.21 -14.68
C ASP A 682 -16.87 -5.56 -14.47
N MET A 683 -17.56 -6.48 -13.80
CA MET A 683 -17.08 -7.82 -13.48
C MET A 683 -18.22 -8.84 -13.49
N GLU A 684 -18.07 -9.90 -14.28
CA GLU A 684 -19.06 -11.00 -14.37
C GLU A 684 -18.38 -12.37 -14.32
N MET A 685 -19.06 -13.37 -13.75
CA MET A 685 -18.69 -14.77 -13.91
C MET A 685 -19.18 -15.30 -15.27
N GLY A 686 -18.27 -15.82 -16.09
CA GLY A 686 -18.64 -16.56 -17.30
C GLY A 686 -19.25 -17.93 -16.98
N PRO A 687 -20.01 -18.53 -17.90
CA PRO A 687 -20.55 -19.89 -17.73
C PRO A 687 -19.45 -20.96 -17.65
N ASP A 688 -18.20 -20.62 -17.96
CA ASP A 688 -17.01 -21.45 -17.77
C ASP A 688 -16.37 -21.29 -16.37
N GLY A 689 -16.94 -20.47 -15.49
CA GLY A 689 -16.45 -20.28 -14.12
C GLY A 689 -15.24 -19.39 -14.00
N LYS A 690 -14.94 -18.59 -15.02
CA LYS A 690 -13.87 -17.57 -15.02
C LYS A 690 -14.43 -16.18 -14.77
N ILE A 691 -13.58 -15.29 -14.28
CA ILE A 691 -13.94 -13.88 -14.05
C ILE A 691 -13.62 -13.09 -15.31
N TYR A 692 -14.61 -12.43 -15.88
CA TYR A 692 -14.45 -11.46 -16.96
C TYR A 692 -14.44 -10.06 -16.38
N ILE A 693 -13.61 -9.19 -16.94
CA ILE A 693 -13.39 -7.83 -16.44
C ILE A 693 -13.42 -6.84 -17.60
N LEU A 694 -14.16 -5.75 -17.40
CA LEU A 694 -14.18 -4.59 -18.28
C LEU A 694 -13.42 -3.44 -17.63
N GLU A 695 -12.46 -2.87 -18.34
CA GLU A 695 -11.65 -1.73 -17.89
C GLU A 695 -11.97 -0.48 -18.71
N TYR A 696 -12.23 0.63 -18.01
CA TYR A 696 -12.53 1.93 -18.63
C TYR A 696 -11.28 2.64 -19.18
N GLY A 697 -10.10 2.30 -18.65
CA GLY A 697 -8.84 2.95 -19.00
C GLY A 697 -8.60 4.30 -18.30
N ASN A 698 -7.41 4.86 -18.50
CA ASN A 698 -6.96 6.05 -17.77
C ASN A 698 -7.28 7.34 -18.55
N GLY A 699 -8.52 7.82 -18.40
CA GLY A 699 -8.97 9.11 -18.94
C GLY A 699 -10.49 9.22 -18.98
N TRP A 700 -11.07 10.27 -18.40
CA TRP A 700 -12.52 10.43 -18.37
C TRP A 700 -13.07 10.89 -19.73
N PHE A 701 -14.27 10.41 -20.06
CA PHE A 701 -15.05 10.81 -21.24
C PHE A 701 -14.33 10.73 -22.60
N THR A 702 -13.40 9.79 -22.76
CA THR A 702 -12.54 9.69 -23.95
C THR A 702 -12.16 8.24 -24.26
N LYS A 703 -11.90 7.97 -25.55
CA LYS A 703 -11.26 6.72 -25.97
C LYS A 703 -9.89 6.59 -25.34
N ASN A 704 -9.68 5.46 -24.68
CA ASN A 704 -8.51 5.17 -23.88
C ASN A 704 -7.75 3.99 -24.52
N PRO A 705 -6.43 4.12 -24.76
CA PRO A 705 -5.63 3.03 -25.32
C PRO A 705 -5.48 1.85 -24.35
N ASP A 706 -5.73 2.07 -23.07
CA ASP A 706 -5.66 1.10 -21.99
C ASP A 706 -7.05 0.65 -21.50
N ALA A 707 -8.14 1.10 -22.13
CA ALA A 707 -9.45 0.47 -21.92
C ALA A 707 -9.46 -0.90 -22.58
N GLY A 708 -10.05 -1.91 -21.93
CA GLY A 708 -9.94 -3.28 -22.40
C GLY A 708 -10.98 -4.22 -21.82
N LEU A 709 -11.11 -5.36 -22.49
CA LEU A 709 -11.86 -6.52 -22.06
C LEU A 709 -10.86 -7.62 -21.73
N PHE A 710 -10.94 -8.14 -20.51
CA PHE A 710 -10.01 -9.11 -19.96
C PHE A 710 -10.74 -10.29 -19.33
N ARG A 711 -10.01 -11.38 -19.13
CA ARG A 711 -10.46 -12.56 -18.41
C ARG A 711 -9.38 -12.97 -17.42
N ILE A 712 -9.78 -13.44 -16.24
CA ILE A 712 -8.88 -14.03 -15.26
C ILE A 712 -9.01 -15.55 -15.35
N ASP A 713 -7.90 -16.21 -15.68
CA ASP A 713 -7.76 -17.65 -15.72
C ASP A 713 -7.06 -18.16 -14.45
N TYR A 714 -7.45 -19.32 -13.96
CA TYR A 714 -6.76 -20.02 -12.86
C TYR A 714 -5.99 -21.24 -13.39
N ASN A 715 -4.70 -21.34 -13.05
CA ASN A 715 -3.87 -22.50 -13.29
C ASN A 715 -3.65 -23.32 -12.00
N GLY A 716 -4.40 -24.42 -11.87
CA GLY A 716 -4.21 -25.42 -10.81
C GLY A 716 -3.06 -26.40 -11.07
N GLY A 717 -2.45 -26.38 -12.25
CA GLY A 717 -1.35 -27.26 -12.65
C GLY A 717 0.04 -26.67 -12.40
N ASN A 718 1.02 -27.21 -13.16
CA ASN A 718 2.41 -26.76 -13.18
C ASN A 718 2.53 -25.33 -13.74
N ARG A 719 3.50 -24.54 -13.25
CA ARG A 719 3.66 -23.13 -13.64
C ARG A 719 5.01 -22.89 -14.31
N ALA A 720 5.03 -21.88 -15.17
CA ALA A 720 6.26 -21.45 -15.80
C ALA A 720 7.23 -20.83 -14.76
N PRO A 721 8.54 -21.06 -14.89
CA PRO A 721 9.56 -20.31 -14.19
C PRO A 721 9.42 -18.79 -14.41
N VAL A 722 9.79 -18.02 -13.40
CA VAL A 722 9.81 -16.54 -13.47
C VAL A 722 11.25 -16.06 -13.45
N VAL A 723 11.63 -15.21 -14.41
CA VAL A 723 12.92 -14.51 -14.41
C VAL A 723 12.72 -13.09 -13.89
N THR A 724 13.23 -12.82 -12.69
CA THR A 724 13.02 -11.55 -11.98
C THR A 724 14.09 -10.50 -12.28
N GLU A 725 15.27 -10.91 -12.72
CA GLU A 725 16.39 -10.02 -13.03
C GLU A 725 17.28 -10.59 -14.12
N LEU A 726 17.78 -9.71 -14.99
CA LEU A 726 18.90 -9.96 -15.90
C LEU A 726 19.85 -8.77 -15.78
N SER A 727 21.13 -9.03 -15.51
CA SER A 727 22.18 -8.00 -15.41
C SER A 727 23.44 -8.39 -16.17
N SER A 728 24.28 -7.40 -16.46
CA SER A 728 25.55 -7.54 -17.17
C SER A 728 26.66 -6.77 -16.43
N ASP A 729 27.88 -7.30 -16.43
CA ASP A 729 29.06 -6.60 -15.90
C ASP A 729 29.48 -5.38 -16.73
N LYS A 730 29.13 -5.37 -18.02
CA LYS A 730 29.36 -4.27 -18.98
C LYS A 730 28.19 -4.15 -19.94
N THR A 731 27.88 -2.92 -20.34
CA THR A 731 26.83 -2.63 -21.34
C THR A 731 27.37 -2.00 -22.61
N SER A 732 28.65 -1.62 -22.65
CA SER A 732 29.29 -1.03 -23.83
C SER A 732 30.80 -1.29 -23.85
N GLY A 733 31.40 -1.21 -25.04
CA GLY A 733 32.85 -1.19 -25.23
C GLY A 733 33.27 -1.68 -26.61
N LYS A 734 34.54 -1.46 -26.95
CA LYS A 734 35.11 -1.85 -28.23
C LYS A 734 35.07 -3.36 -28.49
N GLU A 735 34.84 -3.74 -29.74
CA GLU A 735 34.94 -5.14 -30.18
C GLU A 735 36.41 -5.64 -30.18
N PRO A 736 36.68 -6.90 -29.77
CA PRO A 736 35.72 -7.86 -29.23
C PRO A 736 35.33 -7.54 -27.78
N LEU A 737 34.02 -7.37 -27.53
CA LEU A 737 33.48 -7.04 -26.21
C LEU A 737 33.06 -8.33 -25.51
N THR A 738 33.73 -8.66 -24.41
CA THR A 738 33.33 -9.78 -23.55
C THR A 738 32.47 -9.29 -22.39
N VAL A 739 31.27 -9.86 -22.27
CA VAL A 739 30.24 -9.54 -21.29
C VAL A 739 29.84 -10.81 -20.54
N THR A 740 29.66 -10.70 -19.23
CA THR A 740 29.09 -11.74 -18.38
C THR A 740 27.70 -11.33 -17.94
N PHE A 741 26.72 -12.14 -18.30
CA PHE A 741 25.32 -12.00 -17.91
C PHE A 741 25.00 -12.87 -16.70
N THR A 742 24.19 -12.35 -15.79
CA THR A 742 23.66 -13.08 -14.63
C THR A 742 22.15 -12.88 -14.56
N ALA A 743 21.42 -13.97 -14.40
CA ALA A 743 19.98 -13.98 -14.24
C ALA A 743 19.59 -14.35 -12.80
N LYS A 744 18.42 -13.88 -12.36
CA LYS A 744 17.72 -14.43 -11.20
C LYS A 744 16.40 -15.00 -11.68
N ALA A 745 16.19 -16.28 -11.44
CA ALA A 745 14.94 -16.95 -11.76
C ALA A 745 14.53 -17.91 -10.64
N SER A 746 13.24 -18.19 -10.58
CA SER A 746 12.67 -19.15 -9.64
C SER A 746 11.55 -19.94 -10.31
N ASP A 747 11.54 -21.24 -10.07
CA ASP A 747 10.44 -22.11 -10.44
C ASP A 747 9.47 -22.25 -9.25
N PRO A 748 8.15 -22.04 -9.42
CA PRO A 748 7.19 -22.12 -8.32
C PRO A 748 7.07 -23.52 -7.69
N GLU A 749 7.28 -24.58 -8.47
CA GLU A 749 7.30 -25.97 -7.99
C GLU A 749 8.68 -26.39 -7.44
N LYS A 750 9.65 -25.46 -7.48
CA LYS A 750 11.06 -25.64 -7.08
C LYS A 750 11.79 -26.68 -7.94
N ASP A 751 11.35 -26.83 -9.19
CA ASP A 751 11.98 -27.72 -10.15
C ASP A 751 13.33 -27.17 -10.67
N PRO A 752 14.26 -28.04 -11.08
CA PRO A 752 15.50 -27.62 -11.72
C PRO A 752 15.22 -26.96 -13.08
N MET A 753 15.84 -25.81 -13.34
CA MET A 753 15.62 -25.00 -14.55
C MET A 753 16.77 -25.07 -15.55
N THR A 754 16.45 -24.81 -16.82
CA THR A 754 17.41 -24.60 -17.92
C THR A 754 17.27 -23.17 -18.48
N TYR A 755 18.37 -22.51 -18.77
CA TYR A 755 18.40 -21.10 -19.24
C TYR A 755 18.83 -21.04 -20.70
N THR A 756 17.97 -20.50 -21.57
CA THR A 756 18.29 -20.23 -22.98
C THR A 756 18.45 -18.73 -23.17
N TRP A 757 19.65 -18.31 -23.50
CA TRP A 757 20.05 -16.93 -23.73
C TRP A 757 19.91 -16.60 -25.21
N ASP A 758 19.13 -15.57 -25.54
CA ASP A 758 19.10 -14.95 -26.86
C ASP A 758 20.04 -13.75 -26.83
N LEU A 759 21.03 -13.74 -27.71
CA LEU A 759 22.10 -12.73 -27.71
C LEU A 759 21.78 -11.53 -28.63
N GLY A 760 20.56 -11.45 -29.18
CA GLY A 760 20.12 -10.31 -29.99
C GLY A 760 20.73 -10.25 -31.41
N ASN A 761 21.53 -11.25 -31.79
CA ASN A 761 22.16 -11.39 -33.10
C ASN A 761 21.70 -12.65 -33.86
N GLY A 762 20.64 -13.31 -33.38
CA GLY A 762 20.15 -14.60 -33.89
C GLY A 762 20.91 -15.82 -33.35
N GLU A 763 21.93 -15.63 -32.51
CA GLU A 763 22.58 -16.72 -31.77
C GLU A 763 21.89 -16.94 -30.43
N THR A 764 21.63 -18.21 -30.11
CA THR A 764 21.12 -18.62 -28.80
C THR A 764 22.09 -19.58 -28.12
N LYS A 765 22.26 -19.47 -26.80
CA LYS A 765 23.05 -20.41 -25.98
C LYS A 765 22.24 -20.97 -24.82
N THR A 766 22.57 -22.16 -24.35
CA THR A 766 21.86 -22.80 -23.24
C THR A 766 22.81 -23.14 -22.09
N THR A 767 22.40 -22.85 -20.85
CA THR A 767 23.12 -23.17 -19.61
C THR A 767 22.19 -23.76 -18.56
N ASN A 768 22.73 -24.52 -17.61
CA ASN A 768 21.99 -24.99 -16.43
C ASN A 768 22.15 -24.04 -15.24
N GLU A 769 23.21 -23.23 -15.26
CA GLU A 769 23.44 -22.17 -14.30
C GLU A 769 22.86 -20.85 -14.84
N PRO A 770 22.41 -19.93 -13.97
CA PRO A 770 21.83 -18.65 -14.38
C PRO A 770 22.91 -17.63 -14.79
N THR A 771 24.00 -18.07 -15.40
CA THR A 771 25.10 -17.21 -15.85
C THR A 771 25.58 -17.59 -17.25
N LEU A 772 25.98 -16.59 -18.04
CA LEU A 772 26.59 -16.77 -19.36
C LEU A 772 27.66 -15.71 -19.62
N THR A 773 28.86 -16.13 -19.99
CA THR A 773 29.87 -15.22 -20.57
C THR A 773 29.90 -15.36 -22.08
N HIS A 774 29.74 -14.25 -22.81
CA HIS A 774 29.76 -14.19 -24.27
C HIS A 774 30.67 -13.07 -24.78
N THR A 775 31.26 -13.26 -25.96
CA THR A 775 32.13 -12.29 -26.63
C THR A 775 31.52 -11.85 -27.96
N PHE A 776 31.10 -10.58 -28.05
CA PHE A 776 30.59 -9.95 -29.26
C PHE A 776 31.77 -9.50 -30.13
N ASN A 777 31.89 -10.06 -31.34
CA ASN A 777 33.02 -9.80 -32.26
C ASN A 777 32.69 -8.79 -33.36
N SER A 778 31.45 -8.31 -33.43
CA SER A 778 30.98 -7.37 -34.45
C SER A 778 30.39 -6.13 -33.78
N THR A 779 30.50 -4.99 -34.45
CA THR A 779 29.83 -3.76 -34.05
C THR A 779 28.32 -3.93 -34.13
N GLY A 780 27.60 -3.46 -33.11
CA GLY A 780 26.14 -3.46 -33.11
C GLY A 780 25.50 -3.34 -31.73
N ASP A 781 24.19 -3.10 -31.75
CA ASP A 781 23.31 -3.05 -30.60
C ASP A 781 22.67 -4.44 -30.40
N PHE A 782 23.01 -5.11 -29.30
CA PHE A 782 22.54 -6.46 -28.99
C PHE A 782 21.55 -6.42 -27.83
N GLU A 783 20.30 -6.78 -28.12
CA GLU A 783 19.26 -6.92 -27.11
C GLU A 783 19.29 -8.35 -26.55
N VAL A 784 19.96 -8.52 -25.41
CA VAL A 784 20.19 -9.83 -24.80
C VAL A 784 19.06 -10.16 -23.84
N SER A 785 18.44 -11.33 -23.99
CA SER A 785 17.41 -11.83 -23.06
C SER A 785 17.69 -13.27 -22.64
N VAL A 786 17.06 -13.72 -21.55
CA VAL A 786 17.16 -15.10 -21.09
C VAL A 786 15.79 -15.69 -20.81
N LYS A 787 15.61 -16.93 -21.27
CA LYS A 787 14.42 -17.75 -21.07
C LYS A 787 14.75 -18.88 -20.10
N ALA A 788 14.21 -18.85 -18.89
CA ALA A 788 14.28 -19.97 -17.95
C ALA A 788 13.14 -20.95 -18.24
N SER A 789 13.44 -22.25 -18.30
CA SER A 789 12.48 -23.32 -18.61
C SER A 789 12.55 -24.45 -17.60
N ASP A 790 11.41 -25.02 -17.25
CA ASP A 790 11.28 -26.17 -16.35
C ASP A 790 11.36 -27.52 -17.11
N PRO A 791 11.37 -28.68 -16.42
CA PRO A 791 11.37 -29.99 -17.08
C PRO A 791 10.06 -30.33 -17.82
N ALA A 792 8.95 -29.66 -17.51
CA ALA A 792 7.67 -29.82 -18.20
C ALA A 792 7.60 -29.00 -19.52
N GLY A 793 8.61 -28.17 -19.79
CA GLY A 793 8.72 -27.33 -20.97
C GLY A 793 8.04 -25.96 -20.86
N LEU A 794 7.54 -25.58 -19.67
CA LEU A 794 7.07 -24.22 -19.42
C LEU A 794 8.25 -23.29 -19.17
N SER A 795 8.07 -21.99 -19.41
CA SER A 795 9.18 -21.05 -19.42
C SER A 795 8.79 -19.59 -19.24
N GLY A 796 9.63 -18.81 -18.58
CA GLY A 796 9.55 -17.35 -18.50
C GLY A 796 10.77 -16.67 -19.09
N THR A 797 10.58 -15.47 -19.65
CA THR A 797 11.63 -14.69 -20.31
C THR A 797 11.89 -13.39 -19.54
N SER A 798 13.15 -12.99 -19.43
CA SER A 798 13.55 -11.73 -18.80
C SER A 798 13.15 -10.50 -19.61
N ILE A 799 13.12 -9.34 -18.95
CA ILE A 799 13.28 -8.06 -19.67
C ILE A 799 14.70 -8.05 -20.30
N PRO A 800 14.86 -7.60 -21.54
CA PRO A 800 16.16 -7.63 -22.19
C PRO A 800 17.15 -6.56 -21.66
N VAL A 801 18.45 -6.86 -21.76
CA VAL A 801 19.55 -5.92 -21.49
C VAL A 801 20.24 -5.58 -22.80
N ASN A 802 20.44 -4.29 -23.04
CA ASN A 802 21.13 -3.82 -24.24
C ASN A 802 22.65 -3.78 -24.04
N VAL A 803 23.38 -4.37 -25.00
CA VAL A 803 24.84 -4.35 -25.07
C VAL A 803 25.29 -3.69 -26.37
N TYR A 804 26.13 -2.66 -26.25
CA TYR A 804 26.67 -1.90 -27.38
C TYR A 804 28.11 -2.31 -27.64
N SER A 805 28.32 -3.22 -28.59
CA SER A 805 29.68 -3.63 -28.98
C SER A 805 30.16 -2.71 -30.09
N GLY A 806 31.34 -2.12 -29.92
CA GLY A 806 31.96 -1.20 -30.88
C GLY A 806 31.64 0.27 -30.71
N ASN A 807 31.04 0.65 -29.58
CA ASN A 807 31.05 2.01 -29.06
C ASN A 807 31.30 1.97 -27.55
N THR A 808 32.10 2.90 -27.04
CA THR A 808 32.51 2.99 -25.64
C THR A 808 32.03 4.32 -25.09
N ALA A 809 31.27 4.30 -23.98
CA ALA A 809 30.80 5.54 -23.38
C ALA A 809 31.98 6.48 -23.07
N PRO A 810 31.87 7.79 -23.40
CA PRO A 810 32.98 8.73 -23.28
C PRO A 810 33.35 8.98 -21.81
N GLU A 811 34.62 9.21 -21.54
CA GLU A 811 35.12 9.58 -20.22
C GLU A 811 35.12 11.10 -20.05
N ILE A 812 34.64 11.60 -18.92
CA ILE A 812 34.65 13.04 -18.61
C ILE A 812 35.66 13.32 -17.52
N GLN A 813 36.53 14.29 -17.75
CA GLN A 813 37.51 14.80 -16.80
C GLN A 813 37.28 16.27 -16.53
N ILE A 814 37.12 16.63 -15.25
CA ILE A 814 37.01 18.03 -14.80
C ILE A 814 38.29 18.35 -14.04
N THR A 815 38.97 19.42 -14.45
CA THR A 815 40.21 19.90 -13.84
C THR A 815 40.07 21.37 -13.44
N VAL A 816 40.73 21.78 -12.35
CA VAL A 816 40.81 23.19 -11.94
C VAL A 816 42.24 23.71 -11.88
N ASP A 817 42.44 25.00 -12.12
CA ASP A 817 43.75 25.64 -11.96
C ASP A 817 44.03 25.87 -10.47
N GLY A 818 45.01 25.16 -9.92
CA GLY A 818 45.38 25.24 -8.51
C GLY A 818 44.96 24.00 -7.73
N ASN A 819 44.41 24.20 -6.53
CA ASN A 819 44.13 23.12 -5.59
C ASN A 819 42.87 22.33 -5.99
N GLN A 820 42.99 21.00 -6.09
CA GLN A 820 41.89 20.09 -6.48
C GLN A 820 40.95 19.71 -5.32
N SER A 821 41.19 20.21 -4.11
CA SER A 821 40.43 19.85 -2.90
C SER A 821 39.71 21.04 -2.28
N PHE A 822 40.28 22.23 -2.40
CA PHE A 822 39.76 23.43 -1.77
C PHE A 822 39.44 24.54 -2.76
N TYR A 823 38.32 25.21 -2.51
CA TYR A 823 38.16 26.58 -2.98
C TYR A 823 38.66 27.56 -1.90
N PHE A 824 39.14 28.72 -2.33
CA PHE A 824 39.57 29.79 -1.43
C PHE A 824 38.56 30.94 -1.50
N PRO A 825 37.92 31.33 -0.38
CA PRO A 825 36.96 32.43 -0.37
C PRO A 825 37.52 33.70 -1.03
N GLY A 826 36.74 34.30 -1.94
CA GLY A 826 37.13 35.51 -2.67
C GLY A 826 38.10 35.29 -3.84
N LYS A 827 38.60 34.07 -4.07
CA LYS A 827 39.33 33.71 -5.30
C LYS A 827 38.41 32.97 -6.27
N LYS A 828 38.53 33.25 -7.56
CA LYS A 828 37.81 32.52 -8.60
C LYS A 828 38.44 31.14 -8.84
N VAL A 829 37.61 30.16 -9.14
CA VAL A 829 38.02 28.81 -9.55
C VAL A 829 37.97 28.75 -11.08
N SER A 830 39.13 28.67 -11.71
CA SER A 830 39.23 28.39 -13.14
C SER A 830 39.14 26.89 -13.36
N TYR A 831 38.27 26.45 -14.26
CA TYR A 831 38.07 25.03 -14.57
C TYR A 831 38.19 24.77 -16.06
N THR A 832 38.59 23.54 -16.39
CA THR A 832 38.59 22.98 -17.74
C THR A 832 37.96 21.60 -17.69
N VAL A 833 36.94 21.40 -18.53
CA VAL A 833 36.31 20.10 -18.77
C VAL A 833 36.88 19.55 -20.07
N ALA A 834 37.41 18.33 -20.01
CA ALA A 834 37.77 17.53 -21.16
C ALA A 834 36.83 16.32 -21.18
N ALA A 835 36.22 16.08 -22.34
CA ALA A 835 35.72 14.75 -22.65
C ALA A 835 36.87 14.00 -23.36
N THR A 836 36.94 12.69 -23.20
CA THR A 836 37.80 11.82 -23.98
C THR A 836 36.97 10.63 -24.40
N ASP A 837 36.94 10.39 -25.70
CA ASP A 837 36.30 9.23 -26.28
C ASP A 837 37.39 8.37 -26.92
N ILE A 838 37.49 7.11 -26.50
CA ILE A 838 38.49 6.18 -27.03
C ILE A 838 38.20 5.78 -28.48
N ASP A 839 36.96 5.92 -28.92
CA ASP A 839 36.51 5.62 -30.27
C ASP A 839 36.65 6.83 -31.21
N GLU A 840 36.76 8.05 -30.67
CA GLU A 840 37.05 9.29 -31.41
C GLU A 840 38.35 10.02 -30.98
N PRO A 841 39.55 9.38 -30.95
CA PRO A 841 40.76 9.99 -30.40
C PRO A 841 41.34 11.16 -31.25
N GLY A 842 40.82 11.38 -32.47
CA GLY A 842 41.31 12.39 -33.43
C GLY A 842 40.25 13.38 -33.93
N ALA A 843 38.98 13.25 -33.52
CA ALA A 843 37.97 14.25 -33.79
C ALA A 843 38.09 15.36 -32.73
N ALA A 844 37.96 16.63 -33.13
CA ALA A 844 37.66 17.65 -32.13
C ALA A 844 36.28 17.31 -31.58
N LEU A 845 36.22 16.84 -30.32
CA LEU A 845 34.96 16.50 -29.66
C LEU A 845 34.00 17.68 -29.83
N ASP A 846 32.82 17.40 -30.36
CA ASP A 846 31.81 18.43 -30.58
C ASP A 846 31.35 18.97 -29.23
N MET A 847 31.95 20.08 -28.81
CA MET A 847 31.64 20.72 -27.53
C MET A 847 30.18 21.20 -27.45
N GLY A 848 29.40 21.14 -28.55
CA GLY A 848 27.96 21.36 -28.55
C GLY A 848 27.17 20.28 -27.78
N SER A 849 27.71 19.07 -27.65
CA SER A 849 27.14 17.98 -26.85
C SER A 849 27.65 17.93 -25.41
N LEU A 850 28.55 18.86 -25.04
CA LEU A 850 29.04 19.02 -23.68
C LEU A 850 28.09 19.91 -22.88
N TYR A 851 27.50 19.35 -21.83
CA TYR A 851 26.77 20.11 -20.82
C TYR A 851 27.63 20.29 -19.57
N VAL A 852 27.83 21.52 -19.11
CA VAL A 852 28.58 21.84 -17.88
C VAL A 852 27.70 22.68 -16.97
N SER A 853 27.67 22.35 -15.68
CA SER A 853 26.99 23.11 -14.64
C SER A 853 27.89 23.30 -13.43
N ALA A 854 27.58 24.32 -12.61
CA ALA A 854 28.24 24.52 -11.34
C ALA A 854 27.25 25.00 -10.27
N ASP A 855 27.36 24.44 -9.08
CA ASP A 855 26.52 24.73 -7.92
C ASP A 855 27.35 24.91 -6.64
N TYR A 856 26.86 25.74 -5.71
CA TYR A 856 27.44 25.90 -4.38
C TYR A 856 26.47 25.40 -3.32
N VAL A 857 26.87 24.38 -2.57
CA VAL A 857 26.05 23.65 -1.60
C VAL A 857 26.62 23.85 -0.21
N SER A 858 25.76 24.03 0.81
CA SER A 858 26.17 24.25 2.20
C SER A 858 25.48 23.25 3.13
N GLY A 859 26.23 22.26 3.62
CA GLY A 859 25.69 21.13 4.39
C GLY A 859 26.51 19.87 4.15
N ILE A 860 26.46 18.88 5.06
CA ILE A 860 27.25 17.64 4.96
C ILE A 860 26.62 16.64 3.95
N ASP A 861 25.56 17.04 3.24
CA ASP A 861 24.92 16.20 2.24
C ASP A 861 25.34 16.63 0.82
N LEU A 862 26.44 16.05 0.33
CA LEU A 862 26.91 16.23 -1.06
C LEU A 862 25.91 15.68 -2.10
N ALA A 863 24.84 14.97 -1.69
CA ALA A 863 23.77 14.54 -2.57
C ALA A 863 22.95 15.71 -3.16
N GLU A 864 22.96 16.88 -2.50
CA GLU A 864 22.31 18.11 -2.98
C GLU A 864 23.01 18.71 -4.22
N ALA A 865 24.33 18.50 -4.36
CA ALA A 865 25.08 19.02 -5.50
C ALA A 865 24.91 18.20 -6.78
N ASP A 866 24.63 16.91 -6.59
CA ASP A 866 24.23 15.97 -7.62
C ASP A 866 22.79 16.29 -8.13
N MET A 867 22.04 17.16 -7.43
CA MET A 867 20.65 17.46 -7.77
C MET A 867 20.45 18.26 -9.05
N GLY A 868 21.38 19.11 -9.48
CA GLY A 868 21.23 19.82 -10.76
C GLY A 868 21.12 18.85 -11.95
N HIS A 869 21.85 17.73 -11.88
CA HIS A 869 21.79 16.63 -12.83
C HIS A 869 20.67 15.63 -12.52
N LYS A 870 20.43 15.35 -11.22
CA LYS A 870 19.32 14.48 -10.81
C LYS A 870 17.96 15.07 -11.11
N VAL A 871 17.75 16.39 -11.14
CA VAL A 871 16.46 17.03 -11.47
C VAL A 871 15.93 16.56 -12.83
N MET A 872 16.80 16.27 -13.81
CA MET A 872 16.38 15.69 -15.09
C MET A 872 16.05 14.20 -14.97
N SER A 873 16.85 13.41 -14.23
CA SER A 873 16.53 12.01 -13.96
C SER A 873 15.26 11.84 -13.10
N GLU A 874 15.03 12.78 -12.18
CA GLU A 874 13.93 12.83 -11.23
C GLU A 874 12.68 13.39 -11.90
N ALA A 875 12.80 14.30 -12.86
CA ALA A 875 11.70 14.68 -13.77
C ALA A 875 11.31 13.53 -14.69
N MET A 876 12.26 12.70 -15.14
CA MET A 876 11.96 11.49 -15.92
C MET A 876 11.31 10.41 -15.06
N THR A 877 11.77 10.20 -13.82
CA THR A 877 11.10 9.37 -12.82
C THR A 877 9.71 9.91 -12.50
N GLY A 878 9.56 11.22 -12.30
CA GLY A 878 8.28 11.90 -12.07
C GLY A 878 7.32 11.75 -13.24
N LYS A 879 7.82 11.82 -14.49
CA LYS A 879 7.03 11.55 -15.70
C LYS A 879 6.53 10.10 -15.72
N SER A 880 7.41 9.15 -15.42
CA SER A 880 7.05 7.73 -15.31
C SER A 880 6.01 7.50 -14.19
N LEU A 881 6.19 8.15 -13.03
CA LEU A 881 5.26 8.10 -11.91
C LEU A 881 3.90 8.70 -12.24
N VAL A 882 3.84 9.84 -12.94
CA VAL A 882 2.57 10.40 -13.44
C VAL A 882 1.84 9.41 -14.34
N GLN A 883 2.57 8.63 -15.13
CA GLN A 883 2.00 7.64 -16.04
C GLN A 883 1.63 6.32 -15.35
N SER A 884 2.29 5.97 -14.25
CA SER A 884 2.07 4.72 -13.54
C SER A 884 1.05 4.83 -12.39
N LEU A 885 0.98 6.00 -11.74
CA LEU A 885 0.05 6.30 -10.63
C LEU A 885 -1.34 6.72 -11.13
N THR A 886 -2.32 6.68 -10.23
CA THR A 886 -3.72 7.11 -10.45
C THR A 886 -3.85 8.62 -10.75
N CYS A 887 -2.76 9.38 -10.69
CA CYS A 887 -2.75 10.81 -11.01
C CYS A 887 -3.21 11.09 -12.45
N LYS A 888 -2.91 10.21 -13.41
CA LYS A 888 -3.34 10.32 -14.82
C LYS A 888 -4.87 10.23 -14.98
N THR A 889 -5.56 9.57 -14.06
CA THR A 889 -7.02 9.48 -14.07
C THR A 889 -7.64 10.88 -13.94
N CYS A 890 -7.08 11.74 -13.11
CA CYS A 890 -7.62 13.08 -12.87
C CYS A 890 -6.88 14.21 -13.61
N HIS A 891 -5.61 14.01 -14.01
CA HIS A 891 -4.78 15.02 -14.66
C HIS A 891 -4.17 14.52 -15.96
N LYS A 892 -4.03 15.41 -16.95
CA LYS A 892 -3.28 15.15 -18.18
C LYS A 892 -2.16 16.18 -18.35
N GLU A 893 -1.15 15.88 -19.17
CA GLU A 893 0.01 16.77 -19.33
C GLU A 893 -0.38 18.14 -19.92
N ASN A 894 -1.12 18.12 -21.04
CA ASN A 894 -1.34 19.29 -21.89
C ASN A 894 -2.81 19.71 -22.05
N GLU A 895 -3.75 19.00 -21.43
CA GLU A 895 -5.18 19.30 -21.49
C GLU A 895 -5.87 19.06 -20.14
N ALA A 896 -7.02 19.67 -19.92
CA ALA A 896 -7.80 19.47 -18.70
C ALA A 896 -8.51 18.10 -18.73
N SER A 897 -8.65 17.48 -17.57
CA SER A 897 -9.51 16.30 -17.33
C SER A 897 -10.49 16.68 -16.21
N ILE A 898 -10.65 15.86 -15.17
CA ILE A 898 -11.33 16.25 -13.93
C ILE A 898 -10.57 17.38 -13.22
N GLY A 899 -9.24 17.33 -13.21
CA GLY A 899 -8.33 18.37 -12.72
C GLY A 899 -7.64 19.16 -13.85
N PRO A 900 -6.90 20.23 -13.50
CA PRO A 900 -6.15 21.03 -14.48
C PRO A 900 -5.02 20.24 -15.14
N ALA A 901 -4.61 20.67 -16.34
CA ALA A 901 -3.42 20.15 -17.01
C ALA A 901 -2.15 20.40 -16.18
N TYR A 902 -1.18 19.49 -16.19
CA TYR A 902 0.10 19.70 -15.49
C TYR A 902 0.84 20.94 -15.97
N THR A 903 0.75 21.26 -17.26
CA THR A 903 1.29 22.51 -17.83
C THR A 903 0.65 23.76 -17.21
N GLU A 904 -0.64 23.76 -16.90
CA GLU A 904 -1.31 24.89 -16.22
C GLU A 904 -0.87 25.01 -14.76
N VAL A 905 -0.66 23.88 -14.08
CA VAL A 905 -0.08 23.84 -12.73
C VAL A 905 1.34 24.41 -12.75
N ALA A 906 2.18 24.00 -13.71
CA ALA A 906 3.54 24.51 -13.90
C ALA A 906 3.60 26.03 -14.20
N LYS A 907 2.62 26.54 -14.94
CA LYS A 907 2.47 27.97 -15.20
C LYS A 907 2.14 28.75 -13.92
N LYS A 908 1.17 28.27 -13.12
CA LYS A 908 0.70 28.95 -11.90
C LYS A 908 1.73 28.94 -10.76
N TYR A 909 2.42 27.82 -10.55
CA TYR A 909 3.32 27.62 -9.42
C TYR A 909 4.80 27.74 -9.80
N ARG A 910 5.67 27.95 -8.81
CA ARG A 910 7.13 28.07 -8.96
C ARG A 910 7.83 27.16 -7.93
N GLU A 911 9.14 27.03 -8.05
CA GLU A 911 9.96 26.20 -7.14
C GLU A 911 9.76 26.57 -5.65
N ARG A 912 9.57 27.85 -5.33
CA ARG A 912 9.25 28.32 -3.97
C ARG A 912 7.93 27.77 -3.41
N ASP A 913 7.04 27.31 -4.28
CA ASP A 913 5.73 26.75 -3.95
C ASP A 913 5.77 25.21 -3.86
N ARG A 914 6.96 24.58 -3.99
CA ARG A 914 7.13 23.12 -3.94
C ARG A 914 6.50 22.49 -2.71
N ASN A 915 6.77 23.02 -1.52
CA ASN A 915 6.21 22.47 -0.28
C ASN A 915 4.67 22.52 -0.28
N TYR A 916 4.09 23.57 -0.85
CA TYR A 916 2.64 23.65 -1.02
C TYR A 916 2.11 22.58 -1.98
N LEU A 917 2.80 22.34 -3.10
CA LEU A 917 2.44 21.29 -4.06
C LEU A 917 2.59 19.89 -3.46
N LEU A 918 3.66 19.62 -2.72
CA LEU A 918 3.86 18.37 -1.98
C LEU A 918 2.75 18.14 -0.96
N ASP A 919 2.41 19.17 -0.18
CA ASP A 919 1.30 19.09 0.79
C ASP A 919 -0.03 18.88 0.08
N LYS A 920 -0.26 19.55 -1.06
CA LYS A 920 -1.46 19.34 -1.87
C LYS A 920 -1.57 17.93 -2.43
N ILE A 921 -0.47 17.34 -2.91
CA ILE A 921 -0.44 15.95 -3.38
C ILE A 921 -0.76 14.97 -2.25
N ARG A 922 -0.16 15.18 -1.07
CA ARG A 922 -0.33 14.27 0.06
C ARG A 922 -1.65 14.40 0.77
N LYS A 923 -2.12 15.63 1.00
CA LYS A 923 -3.32 15.93 1.80
C LYS A 923 -4.57 16.14 0.96
N GLY A 924 -4.42 16.29 -0.36
CA GLY A 924 -5.52 16.63 -1.25
C GLY A 924 -6.06 18.04 -1.04
N GLY A 925 -7.29 18.26 -1.52
CA GLY A 925 -8.09 19.46 -1.29
C GLY A 925 -8.66 20.09 -2.56
N GLY A 926 -9.69 20.92 -2.39
CA GLY A 926 -10.42 21.59 -3.49
C GLY A 926 -10.31 23.12 -3.52
N GLY A 927 -11.00 23.75 -4.47
CA GLY A 927 -11.26 25.19 -4.50
C GLY A 927 -10.26 26.07 -5.25
N VAL A 928 -9.10 25.54 -5.67
CA VAL A 928 -8.04 26.35 -6.32
C VAL A 928 -8.14 26.35 -7.85
N TRP A 929 -8.72 25.29 -8.41
CA TRP A 929 -8.84 25.04 -9.85
C TRP A 929 -10.27 24.66 -10.28
N GLY A 930 -11.24 24.74 -9.37
CA GLY A 930 -12.59 24.26 -9.55
C GLY A 930 -13.18 23.73 -8.25
N GLU A 931 -14.41 23.23 -8.31
CA GLU A 931 -15.12 22.69 -7.15
C GLU A 931 -14.72 21.24 -6.82
N THR A 932 -14.22 20.49 -7.81
CA THR A 932 -13.74 19.12 -7.59
C THR A 932 -12.49 19.11 -6.72
N ALA A 933 -12.55 18.39 -5.60
CA ALA A 933 -11.43 18.22 -4.70
C ALA A 933 -10.45 17.19 -5.25
N MET A 934 -9.15 17.46 -5.11
CA MET A 934 -8.11 16.47 -5.40
C MET A 934 -8.02 15.49 -4.21
N PRO A 935 -8.07 14.17 -4.41
CA PRO A 935 -7.88 13.21 -3.34
C PRO A 935 -6.50 13.32 -2.67
N ALA A 936 -6.41 12.93 -1.41
CA ALA A 936 -5.16 12.83 -0.67
C ALA A 936 -4.35 11.60 -1.14
N ASN A 937 -3.02 11.70 -1.15
CA ASN A 937 -2.10 10.58 -1.40
C ASN A 937 -1.08 10.48 -0.24
N PRO A 938 -1.54 10.15 0.98
CA PRO A 938 -0.68 10.15 2.17
C PRO A 938 0.39 9.06 2.12
N ASP A 939 0.11 7.95 1.44
CA ASP A 939 0.99 6.79 1.33
C ASP A 939 2.10 6.97 0.27
N LEU A 940 2.05 8.06 -0.50
CA LEU A 940 3.08 8.36 -1.49
C LEU A 940 4.40 8.72 -0.82
N LYS A 941 5.44 7.92 -1.10
CA LYS A 941 6.78 8.12 -0.52
C LYS A 941 7.30 9.52 -0.84
N SER A 942 8.12 10.05 0.07
CA SER A 942 8.65 11.40 -0.08
C SER A 942 9.49 11.62 -1.33
N ALA A 943 10.23 10.60 -1.77
CA ALA A 943 10.99 10.65 -3.02
C ALA A 943 10.07 10.74 -4.23
N ASP A 944 9.02 9.89 -4.28
CA ASP A 944 8.07 9.85 -5.39
C ASP A 944 7.26 11.15 -5.51
N ALA A 945 6.80 11.68 -4.38
CA ALA A 945 6.11 12.97 -4.35
C ALA A 945 7.00 14.12 -4.84
N ASN A 946 8.30 14.12 -4.49
CA ASN A 946 9.25 15.11 -4.98
C ASN A 946 9.50 14.97 -6.48
N ALA A 947 9.65 13.75 -6.98
CA ALA A 947 9.81 13.48 -8.40
C ALA A 947 8.61 13.97 -9.22
N LEU A 948 7.38 13.73 -8.74
CA LEU A 948 6.16 14.27 -9.37
C LEU A 948 6.17 15.80 -9.46
N VAL A 949 6.47 16.50 -8.35
CA VAL A 949 6.51 17.97 -8.33
C VAL A 949 7.63 18.51 -9.22
N THR A 950 8.81 17.87 -9.19
CA THR A 950 9.93 18.21 -10.06
C THR A 950 9.56 18.08 -11.53
N TYR A 951 8.91 16.98 -11.93
CA TYR A 951 8.40 16.81 -13.30
C TYR A 951 7.37 17.88 -13.66
N ILE A 952 6.35 18.12 -12.83
CA ILE A 952 5.30 19.11 -13.10
C ILE A 952 5.92 20.49 -13.30
N LEU A 953 6.82 20.93 -12.40
CA LEU A 953 7.47 22.24 -12.50
C LEU A 953 8.44 22.32 -13.68
N SER A 954 9.02 21.20 -14.14
CA SER A 954 9.90 21.16 -15.31
C SER A 954 9.19 21.46 -16.63
N LEU A 955 7.86 21.31 -16.70
CA LEU A 955 7.05 21.62 -17.90
C LEU A 955 7.00 23.12 -18.24
N LYS A 956 7.74 23.96 -17.51
CA LYS A 956 7.80 25.42 -17.62
C LYS A 956 9.02 25.89 -18.40
N SER A 957 9.29 25.36 -19.60
CA SER A 957 10.16 25.88 -20.68
C SER A 957 11.52 26.59 -20.39
N ASP A 958 12.07 26.64 -19.16
CA ASP A 958 13.24 27.45 -18.77
C ASP A 958 14.39 26.57 -18.25
N ALA A 959 15.02 25.76 -19.11
CA ALA A 959 16.30 25.15 -18.78
C ALA A 959 17.43 26.19 -18.85
N LYS A 960 18.27 26.28 -17.80
CA LYS A 960 19.46 27.16 -17.81
C LYS A 960 20.47 26.67 -18.87
N PRO A 961 21.09 27.58 -19.65
CA PRO A 961 22.11 27.20 -20.65
C PRO A 961 23.37 26.61 -20.00
N SER A 962 24.00 25.67 -20.69
CA SER A 962 25.28 25.06 -20.32
C SER A 962 26.38 26.10 -20.11
N LEU A 963 27.24 25.91 -19.12
CA LEU A 963 28.49 26.66 -18.98
C LEU A 963 29.49 26.25 -20.08
N ALA A 964 30.43 27.14 -20.40
CA ALA A 964 31.49 26.82 -21.36
C ALA A 964 32.45 25.76 -20.80
N ALA A 965 33.03 24.92 -21.68
CA ALA A 965 33.99 23.88 -21.30
C ALA A 965 35.22 24.38 -20.51
N LYS A 966 35.59 25.65 -20.71
CA LYS A 966 36.59 26.35 -19.93
C LYS A 966 36.01 27.65 -19.40
N GLY A 967 36.12 27.88 -18.10
CA GLY A 967 35.51 29.04 -17.45
C GLY A 967 36.17 29.40 -16.13
N SER A 968 35.69 30.49 -15.53
CA SER A 968 36.12 30.95 -14.21
C SER A 968 34.90 31.30 -13.37
N LEU A 969 34.76 30.65 -12.23
CA LEU A 969 33.59 30.73 -11.35
C LEU A 969 33.95 31.42 -10.06
N ASP A 970 33.03 32.22 -9.51
CA ASP A 970 33.13 32.62 -8.11
C ASP A 970 32.94 31.39 -7.24
N ALA A 971 33.88 31.14 -6.31
CA ALA A 971 33.93 29.92 -5.52
C ALA A 971 32.65 29.62 -4.71
N THR A 972 31.86 30.64 -4.38
CA THR A 972 30.59 30.49 -3.68
C THR A 972 29.37 30.79 -4.55
N LEU A 973 29.57 31.09 -5.84
CA LEU A 973 28.52 31.50 -6.79
C LEU A 973 27.61 32.61 -6.22
N GLY A 974 28.18 33.54 -5.46
CA GLY A 974 27.47 34.66 -4.84
C GLY A 974 26.83 34.37 -3.47
N LYS A 975 26.92 33.12 -2.96
CA LYS A 975 26.47 32.74 -1.61
C LYS A 975 27.54 33.04 -0.54
N SER A 976 27.15 33.06 0.74
CA SER A 976 28.07 33.21 1.86
C SER A 976 28.95 31.95 2.05
N PRO A 977 30.29 32.09 2.20
CA PRO A 977 31.17 30.96 2.47
C PRO A 977 30.77 30.22 3.77
N SER A 978 30.72 28.89 3.72
CA SER A 978 30.50 28.02 4.88
C SER A 978 31.67 27.04 5.08
N PRO A 979 32.05 26.66 6.32
CA PRO A 979 32.99 25.57 6.60
C PRO A 979 32.55 24.20 6.06
N THR A 980 31.24 24.02 5.85
CA THR A 980 30.63 22.85 5.19
C THR A 980 30.22 23.15 3.74
N GLY A 981 30.66 24.28 3.20
CA GLY A 981 30.37 24.68 1.83
C GLY A 981 31.23 23.91 0.82
N ALA A 982 30.65 23.59 -0.33
CA ALA A 982 31.35 23.00 -1.46
C ALA A 982 30.89 23.63 -2.78
N LEU A 983 31.85 23.94 -3.66
CA LEU A 983 31.61 24.21 -5.07
C LEU A 983 31.65 22.87 -5.82
N VAL A 984 30.59 22.56 -6.56
CA VAL A 984 30.51 21.34 -7.37
C VAL A 984 30.37 21.73 -8.82
N ILE A 985 31.25 21.21 -9.66
CA ILE A 985 31.25 21.40 -11.11
C ILE A 985 30.92 20.04 -11.72
N SER A 986 29.85 19.96 -12.51
CA SER A 986 29.40 18.72 -13.13
C SER A 986 29.45 18.84 -14.65
N ALA A 987 29.75 17.75 -15.35
CA ALA A 987 29.76 17.74 -16.80
C ALA A 987 29.29 16.41 -17.39
N THR A 988 28.58 16.48 -18.52
CA THR A 988 28.21 15.34 -19.35
C THR A 988 28.52 15.58 -20.81
N TYR A 989 28.91 14.52 -21.49
CA TYR A 989 29.14 14.53 -22.94
C TYR A 989 28.45 13.34 -23.56
N THR A 990 27.72 13.57 -24.66
CA THR A 990 27.18 12.51 -25.49
C THR A 990 27.99 12.44 -26.77
N ASP A 991 28.54 11.26 -27.07
CA ASP A 991 29.27 11.01 -28.31
C ASP A 991 28.33 11.06 -29.53
N LYS A 992 28.84 10.84 -30.75
CA LYS A 992 28.03 10.86 -31.98
C LYS A 992 27.50 9.49 -32.39
N GLY A 993 27.89 8.43 -31.70
CA GLY A 993 27.77 7.05 -32.16
C GLY A 993 28.61 6.77 -33.42
N GLY A 994 28.44 5.56 -33.99
CA GLY A 994 29.13 5.10 -35.21
C GLY A 994 28.15 4.65 -36.30
N GLU A 995 28.65 4.17 -37.45
CA GLU A 995 27.78 3.54 -38.45
C GLU A 995 27.10 2.30 -37.85
N ASN A 996 25.80 2.41 -37.56
CA ASN A 996 24.92 1.38 -36.97
C ASN A 996 25.11 1.09 -35.46
N ILE A 997 25.59 2.06 -34.68
CA ILE A 997 25.61 1.98 -33.21
C ILE A 997 25.27 3.34 -32.61
N LYS A 998 24.39 3.35 -31.60
CA LYS A 998 23.81 4.60 -31.08
C LYS A 998 24.77 5.42 -30.19
N PRO A 999 24.52 6.73 -30.04
CA PRO A 999 25.30 7.58 -29.15
C PRO A 999 25.27 7.14 -27.68
N LEU A 1000 26.40 7.25 -26.98
CA LEU A 1000 26.51 7.00 -25.54
C LEU A 1000 26.88 8.29 -24.78
N THR A 1001 26.44 8.38 -23.52
CA THR A 1001 26.66 9.56 -22.66
C THR A 1001 27.57 9.22 -21.48
N GLY A 1002 28.64 9.99 -21.32
CA GLY A 1002 29.53 10.00 -20.17
C GLY A 1002 29.24 11.15 -19.21
N ALA A 1003 29.50 10.96 -17.91
CA ALA A 1003 29.25 11.96 -16.86
C ALA A 1003 30.37 11.96 -15.79
N ASN A 1004 30.72 13.13 -15.24
CA ASN A 1004 31.58 13.26 -14.06
C ASN A 1004 31.32 14.57 -13.29
N SER A 1005 31.73 14.62 -12.01
CA SER A 1005 31.58 15.77 -11.12
C SER A 1005 32.83 16.00 -10.25
N LEU A 1006 33.29 17.26 -10.15
CA LEU A 1006 34.38 17.70 -9.27
C LEU A 1006 33.84 18.52 -8.11
N VAL A 1007 34.23 18.15 -6.88
CA VAL A 1007 33.85 18.83 -5.64
C VAL A 1007 35.06 19.52 -5.02
N LEU A 1008 34.97 20.84 -4.81
CA LEU A 1008 35.93 21.63 -4.04
C LEU A 1008 35.29 22.09 -2.74
N THR A 1009 35.89 21.76 -1.60
CA THR A 1009 35.38 22.14 -0.28
C THR A 1009 36.02 23.42 0.25
N SER A 1010 35.52 23.98 1.37
CA SER A 1010 36.15 25.11 2.03
C SER A 1010 37.60 24.82 2.45
N ASN A 1011 38.52 25.79 2.28
CA ASN A 1011 39.90 25.71 2.79
C ASN A 1011 40.00 25.73 4.33
N SER A 1012 38.88 25.93 5.03
CA SER A 1012 38.73 25.68 6.47
C SER A 1012 37.69 24.57 6.67
N PRO A 1013 38.05 23.31 6.38
CA PRO A 1013 37.10 22.21 6.41
C PRO A 1013 36.61 21.93 7.84
N SER A 1014 35.38 21.44 7.96
CA SER A 1014 34.86 20.96 9.24
C SER A 1014 35.69 19.82 9.80
N LEU A 1015 36.01 19.89 11.11
CA LEU A 1015 36.63 18.78 11.84
C LEU A 1015 35.74 17.53 11.89
N ALA A 1016 34.46 17.62 11.46
CA ALA A 1016 33.59 16.45 11.30
C ALA A 1016 34.17 15.42 10.32
N LEU A 1017 34.98 15.87 9.35
CA LEU A 1017 35.66 15.03 8.35
C LEU A 1017 36.85 14.26 8.93
N ALA A 1018 37.29 14.57 10.15
CA ALA A 1018 38.39 13.86 10.78
C ALA A 1018 38.00 12.40 11.09
N SER A 1019 38.93 11.49 10.85
CA SER A 1019 38.80 10.04 11.06
C SER A 1019 40.11 9.47 11.62
N ASP A 1020 40.24 8.14 11.78
CA ASP A 1020 41.48 7.47 12.22
C ASP A 1020 42.10 8.04 13.51
N PHE A 1021 41.26 8.27 14.51
CA PHE A 1021 41.67 8.83 15.79
C PHE A 1021 42.53 7.83 16.59
N LYS A 1022 43.67 8.31 17.08
CA LYS A 1022 44.50 7.65 18.09
C LYS A 1022 44.68 8.59 19.27
N GLY A 1023 44.03 8.27 20.39
CA GLY A 1023 44.03 9.08 21.62
C GLY A 1023 43.16 10.34 21.57
N TYR A 1024 42.82 10.84 20.39
CA TYR A 1024 41.89 11.96 20.21
C TYR A 1024 40.43 11.55 20.44
N ASN A 1025 39.65 12.42 21.08
CA ASN A 1025 38.20 12.24 21.23
C ASN A 1025 37.45 13.33 20.47
N LYS A 1026 36.36 12.94 19.79
CA LYS A 1026 35.48 13.85 19.05
C LYS A 1026 34.36 14.33 19.95
N MET A 1027 34.13 15.64 19.98
CA MET A 1027 32.99 16.25 20.68
C MET A 1027 32.25 17.20 19.74
N VAL A 1028 30.94 17.33 19.91
CA VAL A 1028 30.12 18.29 19.16
C VAL A 1028 29.58 19.33 20.14
N PHE A 1029 29.86 20.60 19.89
CA PHE A 1029 29.42 21.71 20.72
C PHE A 1029 28.84 22.82 19.82
N ASN A 1030 27.60 23.25 20.09
CA ASN A 1030 26.86 24.22 19.26
C ASN A 1030 26.90 23.90 17.73
N GLY A 1031 26.82 22.62 17.37
CA GLY A 1031 26.85 22.17 15.96
C GLY A 1031 28.23 22.17 15.30
N GLN A 1032 29.30 22.53 16.01
CA GLN A 1032 30.69 22.41 15.55
C GLN A 1032 31.35 21.17 16.14
N THR A 1033 32.09 20.43 15.31
CA THR A 1033 32.95 19.35 15.78
C THR A 1033 34.25 19.92 16.32
N LEU A 1034 34.66 19.49 17.51
CA LEU A 1034 35.93 19.81 18.16
C LEU A 1034 36.65 18.50 18.49
N LEU A 1035 37.98 18.53 18.57
CA LEU A 1035 38.78 17.33 18.87
C LEU A 1035 39.62 17.54 20.13
N THR A 1036 39.43 16.70 21.15
CA THR A 1036 40.23 16.75 22.38
C THR A 1036 41.61 16.13 22.15
N ILE A 1037 42.66 16.88 22.48
CA ILE A 1037 44.06 16.46 22.38
C ILE A 1037 44.39 15.52 23.55
N PRO A 1038 44.95 14.32 23.31
CA PRO A 1038 45.35 13.41 24.37
C PRO A 1038 46.53 13.95 25.20
N GLY A 1039 46.66 13.46 26.45
CA GLY A 1039 47.81 13.79 27.31
C GLY A 1039 49.14 13.15 26.89
N GLU A 1040 49.11 12.19 25.96
CA GLU A 1040 50.27 11.54 25.33
C GLU A 1040 50.26 11.78 23.81
N THR A 1041 51.25 11.27 23.07
CA THR A 1041 51.29 11.39 21.61
C THR A 1041 50.06 10.75 20.97
N GLY A 1042 49.33 11.55 20.19
CA GLY A 1042 48.10 11.13 19.50
C GLY A 1042 48.06 11.58 18.05
N SER A 1043 47.11 11.05 17.29
CA SER A 1043 46.92 11.46 15.90
C SER A 1043 45.45 11.45 15.46
N PHE A 1044 45.12 12.20 14.42
CA PHE A 1044 43.88 12.05 13.66
C PHE A 1044 44.12 12.23 12.15
N GLY A 1045 43.33 11.54 11.34
CA GLY A 1045 43.34 11.58 9.89
C GLY A 1045 42.33 12.58 9.31
N PHE A 1046 42.64 13.12 8.14
CA PHE A 1046 41.76 13.91 7.26
C PHE A 1046 41.63 13.22 5.90
N PRO A 1047 40.52 13.43 5.16
CA PRO A 1047 40.34 12.84 3.83
C PRO A 1047 41.46 13.19 2.85
N ALA A 1048 41.56 12.44 1.76
CA ALA A 1048 42.57 12.66 0.73
C ALA A 1048 42.52 14.11 0.22
N THR A 1049 43.59 14.86 0.49
CA THR A 1049 43.67 16.32 0.31
C THR A 1049 44.90 16.66 -0.54
N ASP A 1050 44.71 17.51 -1.53
CA ASP A 1050 45.77 18.10 -2.35
C ASP A 1050 46.45 19.23 -1.56
N LEU A 1051 47.76 19.13 -1.32
CA LEU A 1051 48.55 20.17 -0.63
C LEU A 1051 49.21 21.15 -1.61
N THR A 1052 49.01 20.99 -2.92
CA THR A 1052 49.59 21.86 -3.93
C THR A 1052 49.12 23.30 -3.73
N GLY A 1053 50.08 24.21 -3.68
CA GLY A 1053 49.81 25.64 -3.46
C GLY A 1053 49.47 26.00 -2.01
N ILE A 1054 49.51 25.06 -1.06
CA ILE A 1054 49.37 25.35 0.38
C ILE A 1054 50.74 25.73 0.96
N GLY A 1055 50.81 26.88 1.63
CA GLY A 1055 52.02 27.40 2.27
C GLY A 1055 52.12 27.04 3.74
N SER A 1056 50.98 27.01 4.43
CA SER A 1056 50.90 26.62 5.84
C SER A 1056 49.52 26.09 6.20
N VAL A 1057 49.43 25.39 7.33
CA VAL A 1057 48.18 24.98 7.95
C VAL A 1057 48.07 25.63 9.32
N SER A 1058 47.05 26.45 9.52
CA SER A 1058 46.75 27.06 10.81
C SER A 1058 45.89 26.11 11.65
N MET A 1059 46.33 25.87 12.88
CA MET A 1059 45.56 25.13 13.89
C MET A 1059 45.10 26.10 14.98
N ASN A 1060 43.79 26.12 15.22
CA ASN A 1060 43.15 26.88 16.29
C ASN A 1060 42.87 25.95 17.47
N LEU A 1061 43.38 26.30 18.64
CA LEU A 1061 43.31 25.48 19.85
C LEU A 1061 42.71 26.28 21.01
N ALA A 1062 42.01 25.60 21.93
CA ALA A 1062 41.72 26.13 23.25
C ALA A 1062 42.27 25.18 24.32
N ILE A 1063 43.05 25.73 25.25
CA ILE A 1063 43.77 24.95 26.26
C ILE A 1063 43.55 25.61 27.62
N GLN A 1064 43.06 24.83 28.59
CA GLN A 1064 42.68 25.31 29.93
C GLN A 1064 43.90 25.55 30.84
N GLY A 1065 44.95 24.73 30.71
CA GLY A 1065 46.22 24.90 31.43
C GLY A 1065 47.18 25.90 30.78
N GLU A 1066 48.16 26.38 31.54
CA GLU A 1066 49.30 27.12 30.98
C GLU A 1066 50.24 26.14 30.25
N ILE A 1067 50.63 26.47 29.01
CA ILE A 1067 51.59 25.65 28.27
C ILE A 1067 52.97 25.89 28.87
N THR A 1068 53.53 24.88 29.53
CA THR A 1068 54.85 24.96 30.18
C THR A 1068 55.98 24.36 29.35
N LYS A 1069 55.67 23.47 28.40
CA LYS A 1069 56.58 22.94 27.37
C LYS A 1069 55.94 23.06 25.98
N PRO A 1070 56.72 23.14 24.89
CA PRO A 1070 56.16 23.25 23.55
C PRO A 1070 55.26 22.06 23.20
N LEU A 1071 54.03 22.34 22.76
CA LEU A 1071 53.13 21.34 22.17
C LEU A 1071 53.43 21.27 20.67
N THR A 1072 54.01 20.17 20.20
CA THR A 1072 54.41 20.01 18.80
C THR A 1072 53.30 19.36 17.97
N PHE A 1073 53.21 19.78 16.72
CA PHE A 1073 52.32 19.21 15.71
C PHE A 1073 53.10 18.86 14.45
N GLU A 1074 52.84 17.68 13.92
CA GLU A 1074 53.32 17.24 12.62
C GLU A 1074 52.14 16.91 11.71
N ILE A 1075 52.28 17.26 10.43
CA ILE A 1075 51.37 16.82 9.38
C ILE A 1075 52.14 15.75 8.59
N ARG A 1076 51.55 14.57 8.46
CA ARG A 1076 52.14 13.40 7.80
C ARG A 1076 51.24 12.88 6.69
N GLN A 1077 51.85 12.34 5.64
CA GLN A 1077 51.12 11.77 4.50
C GLN A 1077 50.82 10.28 4.68
N ASP A 1078 49.62 9.87 4.26
CA ASP A 1078 49.07 8.52 4.07
C ASP A 1078 48.98 7.61 5.30
N SER A 1079 49.78 7.84 6.33
CA SER A 1079 49.69 7.16 7.62
C SER A 1079 50.25 8.03 8.77
N PRO A 1080 49.90 7.74 10.05
CA PRO A 1080 50.48 8.44 11.21
C PRO A 1080 52.00 8.32 11.33
N SER A 1081 52.62 7.33 10.68
CA SER A 1081 54.06 7.10 10.63
C SER A 1081 54.69 7.51 9.29
N GLY A 1082 53.91 8.09 8.37
CA GLY A 1082 54.36 8.47 7.05
C GLY A 1082 55.27 9.69 7.02
N PRO A 1083 55.72 10.12 5.82
CA PRO A 1083 56.60 11.27 5.67
C PRO A 1083 56.02 12.54 6.29
N VAL A 1084 56.84 13.29 7.04
CA VAL A 1084 56.46 14.60 7.60
C VAL A 1084 56.46 15.64 6.48
N VAL A 1085 55.31 16.27 6.27
CA VAL A 1085 55.10 17.32 5.26
C VAL A 1085 54.87 18.70 5.87
N GLY A 1086 54.75 18.78 7.19
CA GLY A 1086 54.80 20.03 7.93
C GLY A 1086 55.04 19.78 9.41
N GLN A 1087 55.74 20.69 10.08
CA GLN A 1087 56.01 20.62 11.52
C GLN A 1087 55.93 22.01 12.14
N GLY A 1088 55.24 22.12 13.27
CA GLY A 1088 55.09 23.36 14.02
C GLY A 1088 54.95 23.08 15.51
N ALA A 1089 54.92 24.14 16.31
CA ALA A 1089 54.72 24.03 17.74
C ALA A 1089 53.91 25.21 18.28
N VAL A 1090 53.23 25.00 19.41
CA VAL A 1090 52.71 26.07 20.26
C VAL A 1090 53.71 26.27 21.39
N ASN A 1091 54.30 27.47 21.46
CA ASN A 1091 55.31 27.78 22.46
C ASN A 1091 54.69 28.02 23.85
N PRO A 1092 55.46 27.85 24.94
CA PRO A 1092 55.00 28.13 26.30
C PRO A 1092 54.40 29.53 26.48
N GLY A 1093 53.26 29.63 27.18
CA GLY A 1093 52.54 30.88 27.42
C GLY A 1093 51.10 30.69 27.90
N LYS A 1094 50.47 31.81 28.30
CA LYS A 1094 49.12 31.84 28.92
C LYS A 1094 47.93 31.90 27.95
N GLY A 1095 48.19 31.89 26.63
CA GLY A 1095 47.14 31.99 25.61
C GLY A 1095 46.52 33.39 25.53
N MET A 1096 45.66 33.59 24.54
CA MET A 1096 44.91 34.83 24.35
C MET A 1096 43.52 34.71 24.97
N GLU A 1097 43.15 35.61 25.88
CA GLU A 1097 41.78 35.71 26.38
C GLU A 1097 40.88 36.33 25.30
N VAL A 1098 39.83 35.61 24.91
CA VAL A 1098 38.85 36.06 23.92
C VAL A 1098 37.51 36.31 24.61
N PRO A 1099 36.89 37.49 24.49
CA PRO A 1099 35.60 37.78 25.10
C PRO A 1099 34.54 36.75 24.73
N GLY A 1100 33.90 36.14 25.73
CA GLY A 1100 32.87 35.11 25.54
C GLY A 1100 33.38 33.66 25.45
N MET A 1101 34.71 33.44 25.49
CA MET A 1101 35.30 32.11 25.53
C MET A 1101 35.82 31.80 26.95
N PRO A 1102 35.41 30.69 27.59
CA PRO A 1102 35.82 30.36 28.96
C PRO A 1102 37.24 29.78 29.06
N ILE A 1103 37.90 29.52 27.94
CA ILE A 1103 39.23 28.88 27.85
C ILE A 1103 40.15 29.73 26.95
N PRO A 1104 41.41 30.00 27.34
CA PRO A 1104 42.37 30.73 26.50
C PRO A 1104 42.61 30.07 25.13
N MET A 1105 42.73 30.91 24.10
CA MET A 1105 42.96 30.48 22.72
C MET A 1105 44.44 30.50 22.37
N PHE A 1106 44.87 29.49 21.62
CA PHE A 1106 46.18 29.39 21.02
C PHE A 1106 46.04 29.17 19.51
N MET A 1107 46.97 29.71 18.74
CA MET A 1107 47.06 29.45 17.31
C MET A 1107 48.50 29.07 16.99
N THR A 1108 48.67 28.05 16.15
CA THR A 1108 49.95 27.76 15.52
C THR A 1108 49.78 27.67 14.01
N SER A 1109 50.80 28.07 13.27
CA SER A 1109 50.86 27.98 11.82
C SER A 1109 51.97 27.00 11.47
N ILE A 1110 51.59 25.85 10.92
CA ILE A 1110 52.47 24.76 10.56
C ILE A 1110 52.90 24.98 9.10
N PRO A 1111 54.18 25.31 8.82
CA PRO A 1111 54.64 25.45 7.44
C PRO A 1111 54.53 24.10 6.72
N VAL A 1112 53.97 24.11 5.51
CA VAL A 1112 53.92 22.91 4.67
C VAL A 1112 55.18 22.88 3.80
N THR A 1113 56.07 21.94 4.08
CA THR A 1113 57.40 21.82 3.46
C THR A 1113 57.51 20.66 2.46
N GLY A 1114 56.52 19.77 2.40
CA GLY A 1114 56.49 18.60 1.50
C GLY A 1114 55.09 18.26 0.99
N GLY A 1115 54.97 17.19 0.20
CA GLY A 1115 53.67 16.64 -0.24
C GLY A 1115 52.90 17.45 -1.29
N GLN A 1116 53.57 18.36 -2.01
CA GLN A 1116 52.97 19.21 -3.05
C GLN A 1116 53.25 18.66 -4.46
N ASP A 1117 52.89 17.41 -4.70
CA ASP A 1117 53.15 16.68 -5.94
C ASP A 1117 51.96 16.68 -6.93
N GLY A 1118 50.92 17.45 -6.64
CA GLY A 1118 49.70 17.51 -7.45
C GLY A 1118 48.71 16.39 -7.17
N GLN A 1119 48.98 15.49 -6.22
CA GLN A 1119 48.09 14.39 -5.87
C GLN A 1119 47.38 14.63 -4.53
N LYS A 1120 46.24 13.94 -4.33
CA LYS A 1120 45.52 13.95 -3.05
C LYS A 1120 46.08 12.86 -2.15
N HIS A 1121 46.60 13.25 -0.99
CA HIS A 1121 47.10 12.33 0.03
C HIS A 1121 46.24 12.37 1.27
N LYS A 1122 46.06 11.23 1.94
CA LYS A 1122 45.42 11.22 3.25
C LYS A 1122 46.34 11.94 4.23
N LEU A 1123 45.82 12.88 5.03
CA LEU A 1123 46.67 13.68 5.92
C LEU A 1123 46.47 13.24 7.37
N PHE A 1124 47.57 13.06 8.10
CA PHE A 1124 47.55 12.73 9.52
C PHE A 1124 48.18 13.86 10.32
N PHE A 1125 47.42 14.40 11.27
CA PHE A 1125 47.91 15.37 12.25
C PHE A 1125 48.33 14.61 13.49
N VAL A 1126 49.61 14.72 13.87
CA VAL A 1126 50.20 14.07 15.04
C VAL A 1126 50.57 15.15 16.04
N SER A 1127 50.06 15.03 17.27
CA SER A 1127 50.41 15.93 18.38
C SER A 1127 51.27 15.22 19.41
N ASP A 1128 52.29 15.90 19.94
CA ASP A 1128 53.07 15.43 21.08
C ASP A 1128 53.11 16.50 22.18
N THR A 1129 52.55 16.15 23.34
CA THR A 1129 52.47 17.01 24.54
C THR A 1129 53.76 17.02 25.35
N GLN A 1130 54.71 16.12 25.06
CA GLN A 1130 55.94 15.92 25.83
C GLN A 1130 55.69 15.74 27.35
N GLY A 1131 54.55 15.11 27.69
CA GLY A 1131 54.11 14.86 29.06
C GLY A 1131 53.71 16.13 29.82
N SER A 1132 53.25 17.17 29.12
CA SER A 1132 52.70 18.38 29.73
C SER A 1132 51.27 18.13 30.23
N ASP A 1133 50.96 18.55 31.46
CA ASP A 1133 49.58 18.59 31.95
C ASP A 1133 48.87 19.83 31.40
N LEU A 1134 48.07 19.63 30.36
CA LEU A 1134 47.39 20.71 29.63
C LEU A 1134 45.96 20.96 30.14
N GLY A 1135 45.47 20.17 31.10
CA GLY A 1135 44.05 20.11 31.44
C GLY A 1135 43.19 19.77 30.21
N THR A 1136 42.08 20.48 30.00
CA THR A 1136 41.29 20.35 28.76
C THR A 1136 42.00 21.07 27.61
N ALA A 1137 42.44 20.33 26.60
CA ALA A 1137 43.03 20.86 25.36
C ALA A 1137 42.23 20.39 24.14
N ILE A 1138 41.77 21.32 23.29
CA ILE A 1138 40.91 21.02 22.14
C ILE A 1138 41.39 21.71 20.87
N VAL A 1139 41.31 21.02 19.74
CA VAL A 1139 41.41 21.57 18.39
C VAL A 1139 40.02 22.05 17.97
N ILE A 1140 39.92 23.32 17.63
CA ILE A 1140 38.67 24.00 17.27
C ILE A 1140 38.52 24.13 15.75
N GLY A 1141 39.63 24.21 15.03
CA GLY A 1141 39.59 24.28 13.57
C GLY A 1141 40.97 24.16 12.94
N VAL A 1142 40.96 23.77 11.67
CA VAL A 1142 42.14 23.66 10.82
C VAL A 1142 41.86 24.46 9.55
N THR A 1143 42.79 25.32 9.17
CA THR A 1143 42.70 26.14 7.95
C THR A 1143 43.94 25.93 7.09
N PHE A 1144 43.73 25.53 5.84
CA PHE A 1144 44.77 25.38 4.84
C PHE A 1144 44.97 26.73 4.13
N ASN A 1145 46.14 27.33 4.33
CA ASN A 1145 46.46 28.65 3.78
C ASN A 1145 47.22 28.49 2.47
N ALA A 1146 46.73 29.15 1.41
CA ALA A 1146 47.45 29.24 0.15
C ALA A 1146 48.80 29.97 0.33
N LYS A 1147 49.78 29.61 -0.49
CA LYS A 1147 51.08 30.31 -0.62
C LYS A 1147 50.94 31.77 -1.06
#